data_AF-A0A1V9ZSK7-F1
#
_entry.id   AF-A0A1V9ZSK7-F1
#
_cell.length_a   1.000
_cell.length_b   1.000
_cell.length_c   1.000
_cell.angle_alpha   90.00
_cell.angle_beta   90.00
_cell.angle_gamma   90.00
#
_symmetry.space_group_name_H-M   'P 1'
#
loop_
_entity.id
_entity.type
_entity.pdbx_description
1 polymer ?
#
loop_
_entity_poly.entity_id
_entity_poly.type
_entity_poly.pdbx_seq_one_letter_code
_entity_poly.pdbx_strand_id
1 'polypeptide(L)'
;MDVNPASATLQLRQLVLDQKPRVKPRKSAPRRRATLAPLSKERLPLTIELIHKRMHDPISLQWLVDDFIESAGEGLESRVDLFVRAGLPIDRTHTVLGYTAMHAAANQPDGRVMARLIRAGANVNTAATTASTPLHTAVMFGNQTCVEQLLRHDASKLPGPDLMTPFDVAQEFQCGAIQVLLQGSCPGSSNIGVPRPPARLSCFLSEPSSLHLRWEPGLVSSRRPATCPSATLQYRVKWKLASAVEPAAAVCGDTSHVLRGLVPATLYEVTVQAGNAAGWSSDSSPLAVCTAASVPTAPKAPRVTSVADKFIKMLLPLPEANGVEVDKLSVLVQRTGSISLSTTDAFMSLMDVKATDGAWTQLWTGEPSQLPARRDQCREFVATGLTPGHVYYFRLKAANSLDAPKMVHRSATSLALIWPKPYSPYDIDAYELQYRSVGSSDWVVVSSRIRDQHFAVENLVPATAYQFQVRPHFAFVPPGEADWENLDNCAVSPVYHTEGAAPEGPTDIRMLARSQTTMEVTWAAPRCNGFVVLTYELQRQVMKERAASSLLAGAELDPTAPWITVTNAVPVEFESVHVPDLGVGTPYSFRIRARNALGWGPYGAPSMAFWTHAFLPPTPPVATAKTSYSLTLAWSDQADVNNQHDQKEYFEVHICALPAYSPHDLLCSTVTCDVWTLVDDRVAARSCVVPNLSALAWYCFRVRAWVRHRGWTEFSDESAPIQTLRRM
;
A
#
# COMPACT_ATOMS: atom_id res chain seq x y z
N MET A 1 64.45 12.44 6.29
CA MET A 1 64.76 11.40 7.30
C MET A 1 63.48 10.61 7.47
N ASP A 2 63.46 9.39 6.98
CA ASP A 2 62.26 8.55 6.94
C ASP A 2 61.87 8.12 8.36
N VAL A 3 60.72 8.60 8.83
CA VAL A 3 60.11 8.15 10.08
C VAL A 3 58.96 7.23 9.73
N ASN A 4 59.21 5.93 9.89
CA ASN A 4 58.21 4.87 9.79
C ASN A 4 57.10 5.12 10.83
N PRO A 5 55.80 5.21 10.46
CA PRO A 5 54.74 5.33 11.44
C PRO A 5 54.43 3.94 12.00
N ALA A 6 55.03 3.59 13.13
CA ALA A 6 54.59 2.43 13.88
C ALA A 6 53.13 2.62 14.31
N SER A 7 52.28 1.65 13.98
CA SER A 7 50.84 1.64 14.30
C SER A 7 50.56 2.09 15.74
N ALA A 8 49.56 2.96 15.92
CA ALA A 8 49.17 3.52 17.23
C ALA A 8 48.90 2.44 18.30
N THR A 9 48.60 1.19 17.90
CA THR A 9 48.51 0.04 18.80
C THR A 9 49.84 -0.38 19.44
N LEU A 10 51.00 -0.16 18.79
CA LEU A 10 52.32 -0.37 19.37
C LEU A 10 52.70 0.73 20.38
N GLN A 11 52.32 1.99 20.08
CA GLN A 11 52.52 3.12 20.99
C GLN A 11 51.63 2.97 22.25
N LEU A 12 50.39 2.50 22.08
CA LEU A 12 49.49 2.13 23.17
C LEU A 12 50.05 1.00 24.04
N ARG A 13 50.70 0.01 23.43
CA ARG A 13 51.31 -1.12 24.16
C ARG A 13 52.56 -0.70 24.94
N GLN A 14 53.34 0.26 24.44
CA GLN A 14 54.49 0.83 25.15
C GLN A 14 54.07 1.68 26.36
N LEU A 15 53.05 2.53 26.22
CA LEU A 15 52.50 3.32 27.32
C LEU A 15 51.92 2.45 28.45
N VAL A 16 51.33 1.30 28.10
CA VAL A 16 50.83 0.30 29.08
C VAL A 16 51.97 -0.47 29.77
N LEU A 17 53.13 -0.64 29.13
CA LEU A 17 54.29 -1.30 29.70
C LEU A 17 55.09 -0.38 30.64
N ASP A 18 55.12 0.92 30.37
CA ASP A 18 55.81 1.92 31.21
C ASP A 18 55.08 2.23 32.53
N GLN A 19 53.79 1.91 32.65
CA GLN A 19 52.99 2.15 33.88
C GLN A 19 52.95 1.00 34.90
N LYS A 20 53.66 -0.13 34.68
CA LYS A 20 53.72 -1.20 35.69
C LYS A 20 54.90 -1.04 36.66
N PRO A 21 54.69 -1.08 38.00
CA PRO A 21 55.80 -1.09 38.94
C PRO A 21 56.60 -2.39 38.83
N ARG A 22 57.93 -2.26 38.78
CA ARG A 22 58.90 -3.37 38.70
C ARG A 22 58.73 -4.35 39.87
N VAL A 23 58.35 -5.60 39.58
CA VAL A 23 58.46 -6.73 40.51
C VAL A 23 59.48 -7.73 39.97
N LYS A 24 60.41 -8.14 40.85
CA LYS A 24 61.61 -8.97 40.59
C LYS A 24 61.26 -10.42 40.15
N PRO A 25 62.16 -11.11 39.43
CA PRO A 25 61.85 -12.34 38.73
C PRO A 25 61.98 -13.58 39.62
N ARG A 26 61.10 -14.56 39.45
CA ARG A 26 61.28 -15.92 39.99
C ARG A 26 61.58 -16.92 38.86
N LYS A 27 62.86 -17.33 38.89
CA LYS A 27 63.62 -18.45 38.33
C LYS A 27 62.94 -19.47 37.38
N SER A 28 63.73 -19.77 36.35
CA SER A 28 63.64 -20.62 35.16
C SER A 28 63.74 -22.15 35.36
N ALA A 29 63.21 -22.93 34.39
CA ALA A 29 63.84 -24.12 33.76
C ALA A 29 63.08 -24.54 32.46
N PRO A 30 63.61 -25.36 31.54
CA PRO A 30 64.46 -24.90 30.44
C PRO A 30 63.88 -25.13 29.02
N ARG A 31 64.54 -24.44 28.09
CA ARG A 31 64.34 -24.38 26.64
C ARG A 31 64.34 -25.75 25.93
N ARG A 32 63.48 -25.89 24.92
CA ARG A 32 63.90 -26.46 23.63
C ARG A 32 63.80 -25.38 22.55
N ARG A 33 64.97 -25.10 21.95
CA ARG A 33 65.20 -24.17 20.85
C ARG A 33 64.53 -24.74 19.59
N ALA A 34 63.54 -24.04 19.06
CA ALA A 34 63.19 -24.13 17.64
C ALA A 34 63.26 -22.71 17.07
N THR A 35 63.97 -22.61 15.97
CA THR A 35 64.40 -21.44 15.22
C THR A 35 63.27 -20.44 14.93
N LEU A 36 63.59 -19.16 15.11
CA LEU A 36 62.75 -18.00 14.81
C LEU A 36 62.37 -17.96 13.32
N ALA A 37 61.09 -18.16 13.02
CA ALA A 37 60.41 -17.60 11.86
C ALA A 37 59.66 -16.34 12.32
N PRO A 38 59.45 -15.31 11.46
CA PRO A 38 58.65 -14.16 11.85
C PRO A 38 57.23 -14.65 12.08
N LEU A 39 56.76 -14.57 13.33
CA LEU A 39 55.38 -14.88 13.69
C LEU A 39 54.48 -13.84 13.02
N SER A 40 54.05 -14.09 11.78
CA SER A 40 52.79 -13.55 11.30
C SER A 40 51.73 -14.03 12.28
N LYS A 41 51.11 -13.11 13.03
CA LYS A 41 49.96 -13.41 13.86
C LYS A 41 48.85 -13.95 12.93
N GLU A 42 48.82 -15.25 12.69
CA GLU A 42 47.69 -15.90 12.04
C GLU A 42 46.49 -15.75 12.98
N ARG A 43 45.67 -14.73 12.72
CA ARG A 43 44.39 -14.53 13.41
C ARG A 43 43.46 -15.67 12.98
N LEU A 44 42.87 -16.35 13.96
CA LEU A 44 41.97 -17.49 13.76
C LEU A 44 40.85 -17.17 12.74
N PRO A 45 40.42 -18.15 11.91
CA PRO A 45 39.30 -17.97 11.00
C PRO A 45 38.01 -17.76 11.80
N LEU A 46 37.42 -16.57 11.70
CA LEU A 46 36.17 -16.21 12.36
C LEU A 46 34.98 -16.52 11.45
N THR A 47 34.12 -17.44 11.87
CA THR A 47 32.80 -17.69 11.27
C THR A 47 31.71 -17.00 12.11
N ILE A 48 30.57 -16.68 11.48
CA ILE A 48 29.42 -16.03 12.15
C ILE A 48 28.93 -16.88 13.34
N GLU A 49 28.90 -18.20 13.20
CA GLU A 49 28.51 -19.15 14.27
C GLU A 49 29.42 -19.07 15.50
N LEU A 50 30.73 -18.88 15.29
CA LEU A 50 31.69 -18.76 16.39
C LEU A 50 31.52 -17.42 17.13
N ILE A 51 31.14 -16.36 16.40
CA ILE A 51 30.84 -15.04 16.98
C ILE A 51 29.58 -15.12 17.84
N HIS A 52 28.49 -15.70 17.33
CA HIS A 52 27.25 -15.90 18.10
C HIS A 52 27.50 -16.71 19.37
N LYS A 53 28.24 -17.82 19.29
CA LYS A 53 28.56 -18.64 20.46
C LYS A 53 29.32 -17.88 21.54
N ARG A 54 30.22 -16.96 21.14
CA ARG A 54 31.05 -16.17 22.06
C ARG A 54 30.36 -14.89 22.57
N MET A 55 29.23 -14.48 22.01
CA MET A 55 28.45 -13.33 22.49
C MET A 55 27.71 -13.62 23.81
N HIS A 56 27.44 -14.89 24.13
CA HIS A 56 26.70 -15.27 25.34
C HIS A 56 27.52 -15.11 26.64
N ASP A 57 28.86 -15.16 26.56
CA ASP A 57 29.73 -15.01 27.73
C ASP A 57 30.27 -13.57 27.83
N PRO A 58 30.12 -12.87 28.98
CA PRO A 58 30.49 -11.46 29.11
C PRO A 58 32.00 -11.21 28.91
N ILE A 59 32.85 -12.15 29.33
CA ILE A 59 34.32 -12.06 29.14
C ILE A 59 34.69 -12.25 27.66
N SER A 60 34.04 -13.19 26.98
CA SER A 60 34.28 -13.48 25.56
C SER A 60 33.73 -12.38 24.66
N LEU A 61 32.62 -11.76 25.07
CA LEU A 61 32.04 -10.60 24.41
C LEU A 61 32.97 -9.39 24.45
N GLN A 62 33.63 -9.13 25.60
CA GLN A 62 34.58 -8.03 25.68
C GLN A 62 35.78 -8.25 24.75
N TRP A 63 36.30 -9.48 24.69
CA TRP A 63 37.38 -9.84 23.78
C TRP A 63 36.97 -9.68 22.30
N LEU A 64 35.72 -10.02 21.95
CA LEU A 64 35.16 -9.79 20.61
C LEU A 64 35.02 -8.29 20.28
N VAL A 65 34.60 -7.47 21.24
CA VAL A 65 34.54 -6.01 21.09
C VAL A 65 35.94 -5.44 20.87
N ASP A 66 36.93 -5.91 21.62
CA ASP A 66 38.32 -5.44 21.47
C ASP A 66 38.91 -5.85 20.10
N ASP A 67 38.66 -7.09 19.63
CA ASP A 67 39.07 -7.56 18.28
C ASP A 67 38.32 -6.83 17.14
N PHE A 68 37.05 -6.46 17.37
CA PHE A 68 36.27 -5.65 16.43
C PHE A 68 36.85 -4.23 16.30
N ILE A 69 37.18 -3.58 17.42
CA ILE A 69 37.79 -2.25 17.46
C ILE A 69 39.20 -2.29 16.83
N GLU A 70 40.00 -3.31 17.12
CA GLU A 70 41.32 -3.51 16.49
C GLU A 70 41.19 -3.70 14.97
N SER A 71 40.23 -4.52 14.52
CA SER A 71 39.96 -4.74 13.10
C SER A 71 39.53 -3.46 12.38
N ALA A 72 38.75 -2.60 13.05
CA ALA A 72 38.37 -1.28 12.52
C ALA A 72 39.57 -0.32 12.42
N GLY A 73 40.45 -0.33 13.43
CA GLY A 73 41.67 0.46 13.47
C GLY A 73 42.78 -0.01 12.53
N GLU A 74 42.72 -1.25 12.03
CA GLU A 74 43.64 -1.81 11.02
C GLU A 74 43.12 -1.71 9.58
N GLY A 75 41.87 -1.30 9.37
CA GLY A 75 41.29 -1.16 8.03
C GLY A 75 40.72 -2.46 7.45
N LEU A 76 40.49 -3.50 8.26
CA LEU A 76 40.04 -4.82 7.78
C LEU A 76 38.54 -4.85 7.48
N GLU A 77 38.14 -4.26 6.34
CA GLU A 77 36.74 -4.11 5.90
C GLU A 77 35.92 -5.42 6.00
N SER A 78 36.45 -6.52 5.46
CA SER A 78 35.74 -7.80 5.42
C SER A 78 35.43 -8.37 6.80
N ARG A 79 36.29 -8.10 7.80
CA ARG A 79 36.08 -8.55 9.18
C ARG A 79 35.07 -7.67 9.90
N VAL A 80 35.15 -6.35 9.70
CA VAL A 80 34.17 -5.39 10.22
C VAL A 80 32.78 -5.74 9.72
N ASP A 81 32.63 -6.05 8.42
CA ASP A 81 31.35 -6.49 7.86
C ASP A 81 30.87 -7.81 8.45
N LEU A 82 31.76 -8.77 8.74
CA LEU A 82 31.39 -10.03 9.42
C LEU A 82 30.87 -9.79 10.83
N PHE A 83 31.51 -8.92 11.62
CA PHE A 83 31.05 -8.58 12.97
C PHE A 83 29.73 -7.81 12.97
N VAL A 84 29.54 -6.90 12.02
CA VAL A 84 28.28 -6.16 11.83
C VAL A 84 27.15 -7.11 11.44
N ARG A 85 27.38 -8.04 10.48
CA ARG A 85 26.40 -9.05 10.09
C ARG A 85 26.06 -10.04 11.20
N ALA A 86 27.02 -10.32 12.08
CA ALA A 86 26.79 -11.16 13.25
C ALA A 86 25.95 -10.47 14.34
N GLY A 87 25.70 -9.15 14.24
CA GLY A 87 24.88 -8.40 15.20
C GLY A 87 25.63 -7.99 16.47
N LEU A 88 26.96 -7.85 16.40
CA LEU A 88 27.74 -7.33 17.53
C LEU A 88 27.33 -5.87 17.81
N PRO A 89 27.09 -5.46 19.07
CA PRO A 89 26.71 -4.09 19.40
C PRO A 89 27.85 -3.11 19.05
N ILE A 90 27.59 -2.26 18.06
CA ILE A 90 28.59 -1.45 17.35
C ILE A 90 29.15 -0.32 18.21
N ASP A 91 28.35 0.22 19.14
CA ASP A 91 28.71 1.36 19.99
C ASP A 91 29.41 0.95 21.30
N ARG A 92 29.76 -0.35 21.48
CA ARG A 92 30.50 -0.76 22.68
C ARG A 92 31.92 -0.21 22.67
N THR A 93 32.37 0.17 23.86
CA THR A 93 33.66 0.83 24.09
C THR A 93 34.71 -0.16 24.57
N HIS A 94 35.96 0.05 24.17
CA HIS A 94 37.12 -0.65 24.71
C HIS A 94 37.26 -0.38 26.23
N THR A 95 37.54 -1.41 27.02
CA THR A 95 37.60 -1.33 28.49
C THR A 95 38.62 -0.33 29.04
N VAL A 96 39.72 -0.10 28.33
CA VAL A 96 40.84 0.71 28.83
C VAL A 96 40.74 2.19 28.44
N LEU A 97 40.14 2.51 27.29
CA LEU A 97 40.16 3.87 26.69
C LEU A 97 38.77 4.43 26.37
N GLY A 98 37.71 3.66 26.57
CA GLY A 98 36.37 4.10 26.19
C GLY A 98 36.18 4.26 24.67
N TYR A 99 37.13 3.84 23.83
CA TYR A 99 37.04 4.05 22.39
C TYR A 99 36.05 3.09 21.75
N THR A 100 35.17 3.62 20.91
CA THR A 100 34.31 2.83 20.02
C THR A 100 35.05 2.46 18.74
N ALA A 101 34.49 1.53 17.95
CA ALA A 101 35.04 1.19 16.63
C ALA A 101 35.15 2.42 15.71
N MET A 102 34.30 3.43 15.91
CA MET A 102 34.36 4.69 15.17
C MET A 102 35.60 5.53 15.51
N HIS A 103 36.02 5.57 16.78
CA HIS A 103 37.27 6.25 17.18
C HIS A 103 38.50 5.58 16.56
N ALA A 104 38.50 4.24 16.49
CA ALA A 104 39.59 3.49 15.86
C ALA A 104 39.61 3.70 14.32
N ALA A 105 38.44 3.75 13.69
CA ALA A 105 38.32 4.03 12.26
C ALA A 105 38.77 5.46 11.89
N ALA A 106 38.79 6.41 12.83
CA ALA A 106 39.25 7.78 12.60
C ALA A 106 40.74 7.87 12.27
N ASN A 107 41.54 6.83 12.57
CA ASN A 107 42.96 6.73 12.20
C ASN A 107 43.17 6.24 10.74
N GLN A 108 42.12 5.81 10.04
CA GLN A 108 42.25 5.26 8.69
C GLN A 108 42.27 6.38 7.63
N PRO A 109 43.22 6.37 6.67
CA PRO A 109 43.36 7.43 5.67
C PRO A 109 42.22 7.44 4.64
N ASP A 110 41.69 6.25 4.30
CA ASP A 110 40.70 6.09 3.22
C ASP A 110 39.24 6.28 3.65
N GLY A 111 38.96 6.36 4.97
CA GLY A 111 37.60 6.49 5.51
C GLY A 111 36.61 5.38 5.13
N ARG A 112 37.06 4.28 4.51
CA ARG A 112 36.16 3.20 4.04
C ARG A 112 35.49 2.45 5.18
N VAL A 113 36.25 2.09 6.21
CA VAL A 113 35.73 1.46 7.44
C VAL A 113 34.77 2.40 8.15
N MET A 114 35.10 3.70 8.25
CA MET A 114 34.23 4.73 8.81
C MET A 114 32.88 4.77 8.08
N ALA A 115 32.88 4.80 6.74
CA ALA A 115 31.67 4.77 5.93
C ALA A 115 30.85 3.46 6.07
N ARG A 116 31.48 2.33 6.40
CA ARG A 116 30.77 1.07 6.69
C ARG A 116 30.09 1.12 8.06
N LEU A 117 30.79 1.62 9.07
CA LEU A 117 30.24 1.80 10.43
C LEU A 117 29.07 2.78 10.44
N ILE A 118 29.16 3.90 9.73
CA ILE A 118 28.06 4.88 9.59
C ILE A 118 26.84 4.23 8.92
N ARG A 119 27.03 3.47 7.82
CA ARG A 119 25.93 2.73 7.18
C ARG A 119 25.29 1.67 8.07
N ALA A 120 26.07 1.11 9.00
CA ALA A 120 25.60 0.16 9.99
C ALA A 120 24.86 0.80 11.18
N GLY A 121 24.71 2.13 11.19
CA GLY A 121 23.97 2.87 12.23
C GLY A 121 24.80 3.22 13.46
N ALA A 122 26.13 3.19 13.38
CA ALA A 122 27.01 3.58 14.49
C ALA A 122 26.79 5.06 14.87
N ASN A 123 26.77 5.36 16.16
CA ASN A 123 26.53 6.72 16.64
C ASN A 123 27.78 7.59 16.46
N VAL A 124 27.66 8.66 15.66
CA VAL A 124 28.76 9.58 15.33
C VAL A 124 29.22 10.47 16.49
N ASN A 125 28.44 10.52 17.56
CA ASN A 125 28.66 11.41 18.71
C ASN A 125 28.99 10.65 20.00
N THR A 126 29.35 9.36 19.93
CA THR A 126 29.75 8.60 21.13
C THR A 126 30.97 9.23 21.77
N ALA A 127 30.90 9.61 23.04
CA ALA A 127 32.04 10.14 23.77
C ALA A 127 32.89 8.99 24.34
N ALA A 128 34.21 9.07 24.17
CA ALA A 128 35.16 8.21 24.87
C ALA A 128 35.20 8.51 26.38
N THR A 129 35.97 7.73 27.16
CA THR A 129 36.15 8.00 28.60
C THR A 129 36.79 9.36 28.88
N THR A 130 37.54 9.89 27.92
CA THR A 130 38.10 11.25 27.95
C THR A 130 37.15 12.30 27.39
N ALA A 131 35.85 12.02 27.23
CA ALA A 131 34.87 12.90 26.57
C ALA A 131 35.21 13.30 25.12
N SER A 132 36.21 12.69 24.49
CA SER A 132 36.54 12.95 23.09
C SER A 132 35.53 12.28 22.18
N THR A 133 35.09 12.98 21.14
CA THR A 133 34.21 12.41 20.10
C THR A 133 35.04 11.86 18.93
N PRO A 134 34.47 11.02 18.05
CA PRO A 134 35.16 10.52 16.86
C PRO A 134 35.70 11.65 15.98
N LEU A 135 35.03 12.80 15.98
CA LEU A 135 35.46 14.02 15.30
C LEU A 135 36.77 14.58 15.88
N HIS A 136 36.92 14.62 17.20
CA HIS A 136 38.18 15.05 17.86
C HIS A 136 39.33 14.12 17.48
N THR A 137 39.10 12.80 17.46
CA THR A 137 40.14 11.84 17.06
C THR A 137 40.50 11.98 15.58
N ALA A 138 39.53 12.21 14.68
CA ALA A 138 39.81 12.40 13.25
C ALA A 138 40.63 13.66 12.98
N VAL A 139 40.37 14.74 13.73
CA VAL A 139 41.15 15.99 13.68
C VAL A 139 42.56 15.77 14.23
N MET A 140 42.71 15.08 15.37
CA MET A 140 44.00 14.76 15.98
C MET A 140 44.91 13.94 15.07
N PHE A 141 44.35 13.01 14.29
CA PHE A 141 45.09 12.22 13.31
C PHE A 141 45.28 12.93 11.96
N GLY A 142 44.72 14.13 11.76
CA GLY A 142 44.84 14.87 10.51
C GLY A 142 44.08 14.24 9.33
N ASN A 143 43.11 13.35 9.58
CA ASN A 143 42.43 12.58 8.54
C ASN A 143 41.25 13.35 7.95
N GLN A 144 41.54 14.15 6.92
CA GLN A 144 40.56 15.00 6.24
C GLN A 144 39.32 14.23 5.75
N THR A 145 39.51 13.06 5.12
CA THR A 145 38.42 12.22 4.59
C THR A 145 37.44 11.78 5.69
N CYS A 146 37.94 11.39 6.86
CA CYS A 146 37.14 10.99 8.01
C CYS A 146 36.41 12.19 8.63
N VAL A 147 37.06 13.35 8.71
CA VAL A 147 36.43 14.60 9.17
C VAL A 147 35.28 15.00 8.24
N GLU A 148 35.47 14.95 6.93
CA GLU A 148 34.41 15.24 5.95
C GLU A 148 33.23 14.27 6.08
N GLN A 149 33.51 12.98 6.25
CA GLN A 149 32.46 11.97 6.42
C GLN A 149 31.67 12.17 7.72
N LEU A 150 32.34 12.48 8.83
CA LEU A 150 31.68 12.75 10.11
C LEU A 150 30.85 14.03 10.05
N LEU A 151 31.37 15.11 9.45
CA LEU A 151 30.64 16.37 9.29
C LEU A 151 29.42 16.25 8.36
N ARG A 152 29.47 15.39 7.33
CA ARG A 152 28.32 15.10 6.45
C ARG A 152 27.17 14.39 7.16
N HIS A 153 27.43 13.76 8.30
CA HIS A 153 26.46 12.98 9.08
C HIS A 153 26.17 13.64 10.45
N ASP A 154 26.21 14.98 10.52
CA ASP A 154 25.87 15.79 11.71
C ASP A 154 26.69 15.46 12.97
N ALA A 155 27.98 15.17 12.80
CA ALA A 155 28.90 15.06 13.94
C ALA A 155 28.98 16.40 14.71
N SER A 156 28.79 16.30 16.01
CA SER A 156 28.74 17.42 16.93
C SER A 156 30.11 18.09 17.07
N LYS A 157 30.13 19.42 16.90
CA LYS A 157 31.31 20.28 17.13
C LYS A 157 31.46 20.72 18.59
N LEU A 158 30.73 20.07 19.51
CA LEU A 158 30.78 20.38 20.94
C LEU A 158 32.21 20.22 21.49
N PRO A 159 32.55 20.96 22.57
CA PRO A 159 33.84 20.82 23.23
C PRO A 159 34.04 19.40 23.79
N GLY A 160 35.20 18.81 23.51
CA GLY A 160 35.66 17.54 24.06
C GLY A 160 36.39 17.74 25.40
N PRO A 161 37.38 16.87 25.76
CA PRO A 161 38.14 17.05 26.99
C PRO A 161 38.78 18.44 27.04
N ASP A 162 38.85 19.01 28.25
CA ASP A 162 39.45 20.31 28.54
C ASP A 162 38.72 21.53 27.94
N LEU A 163 37.43 21.41 27.61
CA LEU A 163 36.61 22.47 26.97
C LEU A 163 37.09 22.87 25.57
N MET A 164 38.02 22.10 24.98
CA MET A 164 38.58 22.37 23.67
C MET A 164 37.61 21.89 22.58
N THR A 165 37.27 22.76 21.65
CA THR A 165 36.46 22.40 20.49
C THR A 165 37.32 21.67 19.45
N PRO A 166 36.72 20.89 18.52
CA PRO A 166 37.46 20.29 17.41
C PRO A 166 38.24 21.32 16.59
N PHE A 167 37.80 22.59 16.59
CA PHE A 167 38.51 23.70 15.96
C PHE A 167 39.78 24.08 16.72
N ASP A 168 39.73 24.15 18.05
CA ASP A 168 40.88 24.47 18.89
C ASP A 168 41.95 23.35 18.81
N VAL A 169 41.51 22.09 18.75
CA VAL A 169 42.40 20.94 18.48
C VAL A 169 43.02 21.06 17.09
N ALA A 170 42.26 21.42 16.06
CA ALA A 170 42.81 21.63 14.71
C ALA A 170 43.83 22.78 14.65
N GLN A 171 43.70 23.78 15.54
CA GLN A 171 44.64 24.89 15.70
C GLN A 171 45.95 24.45 16.35
N GLU A 172 45.88 23.61 17.39
CA GLU A 172 47.04 23.07 18.08
C GLU A 172 47.90 22.16 17.17
N PHE A 173 47.26 21.33 16.36
CA PHE A 173 47.93 20.40 15.42
C PHE A 173 48.27 21.02 14.05
N GLN A 174 48.14 22.35 13.89
CA GLN A 174 48.50 23.11 12.66
C GLN A 174 47.89 22.57 11.35
N CYS A 175 46.68 21.99 11.40
CA CYS A 175 46.02 21.39 10.24
C CYS A 175 45.12 22.40 9.51
N GLY A 176 45.73 23.29 8.70
CA GLY A 176 45.01 24.37 8.00
C GLY A 176 43.84 23.91 7.11
N ALA A 177 43.95 22.76 6.45
CA ALA A 177 42.86 22.20 5.62
C ALA A 177 41.64 21.79 6.45
N ILE A 178 41.87 21.24 7.65
CA ILE A 178 40.81 20.80 8.57
C ILE A 178 40.17 22.00 9.28
N GLN A 179 40.94 23.04 9.58
CA GLN A 179 40.42 24.30 10.13
C GLN A 179 39.40 24.95 9.18
N VAL A 180 39.68 24.98 7.88
CA VAL A 180 38.77 25.51 6.85
C VAL A 180 37.49 24.66 6.75
N LEU A 181 37.61 23.33 6.86
CA LEU A 181 36.46 22.41 6.88
C LEU A 181 35.58 22.59 8.13
N LEU A 182 36.19 22.87 9.29
CA LEU A 182 35.47 23.09 10.55
C LEU A 182 34.81 24.48 10.64
N GLN A 183 35.43 25.52 10.06
CA GLN A 183 34.92 26.90 9.99
C GLN A 183 33.78 27.10 8.98
N GLY A 184 33.52 26.13 8.09
CA GLY A 184 32.32 26.13 7.26
C GLY A 184 32.40 26.99 5.99
N SER A 185 33.54 26.99 5.29
CA SER A 185 33.59 27.46 3.90
C SER A 185 33.84 26.27 2.98
N CYS A 186 32.77 25.60 2.54
CA CYS A 186 32.83 24.65 1.44
C CYS A 186 33.01 25.42 0.12
N PRO A 187 34.13 25.30 -0.61
CA PRO A 187 34.22 25.80 -1.97
C PRO A 187 33.50 24.79 -2.86
N GLY A 188 32.19 24.98 -3.05
CA GLY A 188 31.36 24.11 -3.88
C GLY A 188 29.85 24.18 -3.63
N SER A 189 29.39 24.82 -2.54
CA SER A 189 27.96 25.01 -2.25
C SER A 189 27.46 26.44 -2.53
N SER A 190 28.05 27.13 -3.50
CA SER A 190 27.50 28.37 -4.02
C SER A 190 26.31 28.07 -4.94
N ASN A 191 25.18 27.64 -4.34
CA ASN A 191 23.80 27.90 -4.78
C ASN A 191 22.78 26.96 -4.09
N ILE A 192 22.77 26.90 -2.76
CA ILE A 192 21.52 26.52 -2.07
C ILE A 192 21.06 27.76 -1.31
N GLY A 193 20.26 28.59 -1.98
CA GLY A 193 19.55 29.68 -1.33
C GLY A 193 18.53 29.16 -0.32
N VAL A 194 18.08 30.05 0.56
CA VAL A 194 16.91 29.80 1.44
C VAL A 194 15.77 29.24 0.57
N PRO A 195 15.13 28.13 0.97
CA PRO A 195 14.10 27.51 0.16
C PRO A 195 12.92 28.48 0.00
N ARG A 196 12.20 28.37 -1.12
CA ARG A 196 10.99 29.18 -1.30
C ARG A 196 9.93 28.75 -0.27
N PRO A 197 9.08 29.69 0.17
CA PRO A 197 7.94 29.34 1.01
C PRO A 197 7.11 28.26 0.31
N PRO A 198 6.59 27.27 1.06
CA PRO A 198 5.76 26.22 0.51
C PRO A 198 4.51 26.84 -0.15
N ALA A 199 4.14 26.30 -1.31
CA ALA A 199 3.03 26.80 -2.11
C ALA A 199 1.77 25.94 -1.88
N ARG A 200 0.59 26.50 -2.18
CA ARG A 200 -0.71 25.80 -2.11
C ARG A 200 -0.98 25.14 -0.76
N LEU A 201 -0.66 25.84 0.33
CA LEU A 201 -1.09 25.44 1.66
C LEU A 201 -2.62 25.32 1.65
N SER A 202 -3.13 24.12 1.85
CA SER A 202 -4.55 23.83 1.89
C SER A 202 -4.87 22.88 3.02
N CYS A 203 -5.98 23.13 3.70
CA CYS A 203 -6.58 22.17 4.59
C CYS A 203 -7.53 21.32 3.75
N PHE A 204 -7.28 20.02 3.70
CA PHE A 204 -8.14 19.09 2.95
C PHE A 204 -9.14 18.38 3.87
N LEU A 205 -8.89 18.38 5.18
CA LEU A 205 -9.79 17.83 6.19
C LEU A 205 -9.71 18.65 7.47
N SER A 206 -10.85 19.20 7.88
CA SER A 206 -11.03 19.81 9.19
C SER A 206 -11.84 18.88 10.09
N GLU A 207 -11.24 18.47 11.20
CA GLU A 207 -11.90 17.72 12.26
C GLU A 207 -12.21 18.68 13.43
N PRO A 208 -13.06 18.25 14.39
CA PRO A 208 -13.29 18.96 15.64
C PRO A 208 -12.02 19.38 16.38
N SER A 209 -11.06 18.47 16.52
CA SER A 209 -9.85 18.70 17.32
C SER A 209 -8.56 18.58 16.52
N SER A 210 -8.67 18.50 15.20
CA SER A 210 -7.51 18.34 14.34
C SER A 210 -7.69 19.01 12.98
N LEU A 211 -6.60 19.46 12.37
CA LEU A 211 -6.58 20.01 11.01
C LEU A 211 -5.51 19.29 10.21
N HIS A 212 -5.92 18.71 9.08
CA HIS A 212 -5.01 18.02 8.17
C HIS A 212 -4.62 18.98 7.05
N LEU A 213 -3.32 19.25 7.00
CA LEU A 213 -2.73 20.24 6.12
C LEU A 213 -1.87 19.55 5.09
N ARG A 214 -1.90 20.06 3.86
CA ARG A 214 -1.00 19.67 2.78
C ARG A 214 -0.46 20.90 2.08
N TRP A 215 0.78 20.81 1.61
CA TRP A 215 1.41 21.87 0.83
C TRP A 215 2.36 21.28 -0.20
N GLU A 216 2.70 22.07 -1.21
CA GLU A 216 3.70 21.69 -2.19
C GLU A 216 5.10 22.13 -1.71
N PRO A 217 6.12 21.26 -1.86
CA PRO A 217 7.49 21.59 -1.50
C PRO A 217 7.97 22.74 -2.39
N GLY A 218 8.37 23.86 -1.77
CA GLY A 218 8.88 25.02 -2.49
C GLY A 218 10.17 24.67 -3.24
N LEU A 219 10.08 24.45 -4.55
CA LEU A 219 11.23 24.09 -5.40
C LEU A 219 12.38 25.08 -5.26
N VAL A 220 13.60 24.55 -5.16
CA VAL A 220 14.85 25.31 -5.24
C VAL A 220 15.00 25.80 -6.68
N SER A 221 15.19 27.12 -6.87
CA SER A 221 15.45 27.70 -8.19
C SER A 221 16.82 27.25 -8.71
N SER A 222 16.90 26.11 -9.40
CA SER A 222 18.02 25.84 -10.31
C SER A 222 17.47 25.58 -11.72
N ARG A 223 17.90 26.41 -12.67
CA ARG A 223 17.75 26.13 -14.11
C ARG A 223 18.73 25.01 -14.47
N ARG A 224 18.40 23.74 -14.19
CA ARG A 224 18.86 22.52 -14.90
C ARG A 224 18.28 21.26 -14.24
N PRO A 225 18.06 20.17 -15.01
CA PRO A 225 17.34 19.00 -14.54
C PRO A 225 18.18 18.10 -13.61
N ALA A 226 17.45 17.33 -12.81
CA ALA A 226 17.85 16.60 -11.62
C ALA A 226 18.91 15.51 -11.82
N THR A 227 20.01 15.61 -11.06
CA THR A 227 20.86 14.48 -10.64
C THR A 227 21.43 14.74 -9.24
N CYS A 228 20.61 15.20 -8.30
CA CYS A 228 20.99 15.22 -6.88
C CYS A 228 19.81 14.67 -6.05
N PRO A 229 20.03 13.70 -5.15
CA PRO A 229 19.00 13.29 -4.21
C PRO A 229 18.69 14.50 -3.31
N SER A 230 17.40 14.73 -3.12
CA SER A 230 16.78 15.83 -2.37
C SER A 230 17.59 16.35 -1.19
N ALA A 231 17.87 17.66 -1.15
CA ALA A 231 18.12 18.34 0.12
C ALA A 231 16.94 18.03 1.05
N THR A 232 17.19 17.43 2.22
CA THR A 232 16.15 17.16 3.22
C THR A 232 15.53 18.47 3.68
N LEU A 233 14.31 18.74 3.22
CA LEU A 233 13.52 19.91 3.61
C LEU A 233 12.76 19.59 4.89
N GLN A 234 12.99 20.35 5.95
CA GLN A 234 12.13 20.35 7.14
C GLN A 234 11.07 21.45 6.98
N TYR A 235 9.88 21.22 7.50
CA TYR A 235 8.78 22.18 7.47
C TYR A 235 8.41 22.57 8.90
N ARG A 236 8.22 23.87 9.14
CA ARG A 236 7.73 24.41 10.41
C ARG A 236 6.33 24.96 10.19
N VAL A 237 5.34 24.29 10.74
CA VAL A 237 3.93 24.70 10.72
C VAL A 237 3.67 25.57 11.94
N LYS A 238 3.10 26.76 11.76
CA LYS A 238 2.69 27.68 12.82
C LYS A 238 1.18 27.88 12.77
N TRP A 239 0.52 27.93 13.92
CA TRP A 239 -0.90 28.22 14.01
C TRP A 239 -1.21 29.11 15.21
N LYS A 240 -2.19 30.00 15.06
CA LYS A 240 -2.70 30.86 16.15
C LYS A 240 -4.20 31.05 16.03
N LEU A 241 -4.86 31.31 17.14
CA LEU A 241 -6.22 31.86 17.09
C LEU A 241 -6.15 33.30 16.54
N ALA A 242 -7.19 33.74 15.85
CA ALA A 242 -7.27 35.11 15.33
C ALA A 242 -7.08 36.19 16.41
N SER A 243 -7.37 35.87 17.68
CA SER A 243 -7.20 36.74 18.84
C SER A 243 -5.90 36.53 19.64
N ALA A 244 -5.08 35.52 19.30
CA ALA A 244 -3.87 35.17 20.04
C ALA A 244 -2.63 35.95 19.53
N VAL A 245 -1.81 36.41 20.48
CA VAL A 245 -0.60 37.21 20.20
C VAL A 245 0.57 36.34 19.74
N GLU A 246 0.69 35.12 20.28
CA GLU A 246 1.81 34.21 19.96
C GLU A 246 1.34 32.94 19.23
N PRO A 247 2.00 32.54 18.12
CA PRO A 247 1.67 31.32 17.40
C PRO A 247 2.36 30.09 17.99
N ALA A 248 1.59 29.00 18.14
CA ALA A 248 2.14 27.67 18.39
C ALA A 248 2.81 27.13 17.12
N ALA A 249 3.83 26.28 17.27
CA ALA A 249 4.59 25.74 16.13
C ALA A 249 4.97 24.27 16.29
N ALA A 250 5.02 23.54 15.18
CA ALA A 250 5.47 22.16 15.08
C ALA A 250 6.40 21.98 13.87
N VAL A 251 7.35 21.05 13.96
CA VAL A 251 8.31 20.74 12.89
C VAL A 251 8.02 19.35 12.33
N CYS A 252 8.03 19.21 11.00
CA CYS A 252 7.73 17.98 10.27
C CYS A 252 8.69 17.80 9.09
N GLY A 253 9.02 16.57 8.72
CA GLY A 253 9.85 16.26 7.54
C GLY A 253 9.06 16.09 6.24
N ASP A 254 7.74 15.95 6.34
CA ASP A 254 6.87 15.60 5.21
C ASP A 254 6.08 16.82 4.70
N THR A 255 5.52 16.73 3.49
CA THR A 255 4.68 17.77 2.86
C THR A 255 3.22 17.77 3.34
N SER A 256 2.95 17.05 4.43
CA SER A 256 1.65 16.98 5.09
C SER A 256 1.83 16.91 6.60
N HIS A 257 0.96 17.58 7.35
CA HIS A 257 0.99 17.54 8.80
C HIS A 257 -0.42 17.65 9.39
N VAL A 258 -0.62 16.96 10.52
CA VAL A 258 -1.88 16.94 11.26
C VAL A 258 -1.70 17.72 12.54
N LEU A 259 -2.32 18.89 12.63
CA LEU A 259 -2.43 19.64 13.88
C LEU A 259 -3.42 18.91 14.78
N ARG A 260 -3.05 18.59 16.01
CA ARG A 260 -3.91 17.88 16.99
C ARG A 260 -4.11 18.74 18.22
N GLY A 261 -5.22 18.53 18.93
CA GLY A 261 -5.53 19.23 20.17
C GLY A 261 -6.04 20.66 19.96
N LEU A 262 -6.68 20.91 18.80
CA LEU A 262 -7.32 22.18 18.50
C LEU A 262 -8.73 22.24 19.12
N VAL A 263 -9.26 23.45 19.29
CA VAL A 263 -10.61 23.66 19.82
C VAL A 263 -11.62 23.55 18.68
N PRO A 264 -12.73 22.80 18.82
CA PRO A 264 -13.77 22.72 17.80
C PRO A 264 -14.43 24.04 17.45
N ALA A 265 -14.85 24.19 16.19
CA ALA A 265 -15.49 25.39 15.65
C ALA A 265 -14.77 26.72 15.93
N THR A 266 -13.44 26.70 16.01
CA THR A 266 -12.63 27.90 16.17
C THR A 266 -11.81 28.18 14.94
N LEU A 267 -11.69 29.47 14.61
CA LEU A 267 -10.93 29.96 13.48
C LEU A 267 -9.44 30.05 13.85
N TYR A 268 -8.62 29.30 13.13
CA TYR A 268 -7.17 29.32 13.23
C TYR A 268 -6.55 29.95 11.98
N GLU A 269 -5.51 30.73 12.17
CA GLU A 269 -4.63 31.20 11.11
C GLU A 269 -3.37 30.32 11.10
N VAL A 270 -3.12 29.64 9.98
CA VAL A 270 -2.02 28.68 9.81
C VAL A 270 -1.04 29.16 8.75
N THR A 271 0.26 29.11 9.05
CA THR A 271 1.36 29.40 8.12
C THR A 271 2.41 28.29 8.16
N VAL A 272 3.13 28.06 7.07
CA VAL A 272 4.19 27.04 6.99
C VAL A 272 5.49 27.67 6.46
N GLN A 273 6.61 27.30 7.05
CA GLN A 273 7.96 27.64 6.60
C GLN A 273 8.69 26.39 6.14
N ALA A 274 9.50 26.49 5.09
CA ALA A 274 10.44 25.43 4.67
C ALA A 274 11.85 25.75 5.19
N GLY A 275 12.60 24.74 5.60
CA GLY A 275 13.94 24.86 6.17
C GLY A 275 14.89 23.86 5.55
N ASN A 276 16.10 24.31 5.24
CA ASN A 276 17.23 23.46 4.86
C ASN A 276 18.48 23.88 5.65
N ALA A 277 19.64 23.32 5.33
CA ALA A 277 20.92 23.67 5.95
C ALA A 277 21.31 25.17 5.81
N ALA A 278 20.65 25.94 4.92
CA ALA A 278 20.88 27.37 4.73
C ALA A 278 19.94 28.27 5.57
N GLY A 279 18.88 27.73 6.18
CA GLY A 279 17.95 28.47 7.04
C GLY A 279 16.46 28.27 6.69
N TRP A 280 15.58 29.01 7.39
CA TRP A 280 14.13 28.97 7.22
C TRP A 280 13.63 30.01 6.22
N SER A 281 12.64 29.63 5.41
CA SER A 281 11.94 30.50 4.47
C SER A 281 11.08 31.55 5.17
N SER A 282 10.61 32.53 4.41
CA SER A 282 9.46 33.36 4.82
C SER A 282 8.23 32.48 5.10
N ASP A 283 7.30 32.98 5.91
CA ASP A 283 6.00 32.33 6.12
C ASP A 283 5.24 32.22 4.79
N SER A 284 4.53 31.12 4.56
CA SER A 284 3.60 30.96 3.44
C SER A 284 2.43 31.93 3.54
N SER A 285 1.62 32.04 2.47
CA SER A 285 0.33 32.73 2.54
C SER A 285 -0.50 32.18 3.71
N PRO A 286 -1.03 33.03 4.60
CA PRO A 286 -1.79 32.59 5.77
C PRO A 286 -3.07 31.91 5.32
N LEU A 287 -3.31 30.72 5.85
CA LEU A 287 -4.51 29.96 5.61
C LEU A 287 -5.43 30.09 6.83
N ALA A 288 -6.55 30.78 6.66
CA ALA A 288 -7.60 30.87 7.66
C ALA A 288 -8.50 29.62 7.56
N VAL A 289 -8.50 28.78 8.59
CA VAL A 289 -9.25 27.52 8.63
C VAL A 289 -10.05 27.44 9.91
N CYS A 290 -11.34 27.13 9.80
CA CYS A 290 -12.16 26.75 10.95
C CYS A 290 -12.06 25.25 11.19
N THR A 291 -11.81 24.85 12.44
CA THR A 291 -12.05 23.45 12.85
C THR A 291 -13.51 23.10 12.68
N ALA A 292 -13.80 21.83 12.39
CA ALA A 292 -15.19 21.41 12.23
C ALA A 292 -15.95 21.56 13.55
N ALA A 293 -17.25 21.77 13.44
CA ALA A 293 -18.12 21.76 14.61
C ALA A 293 -18.17 20.34 15.21
N SER A 294 -18.24 20.25 16.53
CA SER A 294 -18.27 19.00 17.28
C SER A 294 -19.54 18.90 18.09
N VAL A 295 -19.81 17.68 18.58
CA VAL A 295 -20.82 17.48 19.62
C VAL A 295 -20.50 18.40 20.81
N PRO A 296 -21.51 19.07 21.40
CA PRO A 296 -21.36 19.85 22.61
C PRO A 296 -20.70 19.00 23.71
N THR A 297 -19.95 19.64 24.60
CA THR A 297 -19.30 18.94 25.72
C THR A 297 -20.33 18.18 26.56
N ALA A 298 -19.91 17.14 27.29
CA ALA A 298 -20.82 16.47 28.21
C ALA A 298 -21.42 17.51 29.18
N PRO A 299 -22.75 17.53 29.39
CA PRO A 299 -23.36 18.49 30.29
C PRO A 299 -22.81 18.28 31.70
N LYS A 300 -22.39 19.37 32.35
CA LYS A 300 -21.93 19.32 33.74
C LYS A 300 -23.11 18.98 34.65
N ALA A 301 -22.82 18.34 35.79
CA ALA A 301 -23.87 17.93 36.74
C ALA A 301 -24.75 19.13 37.15
N PRO A 302 -26.07 18.93 37.29
CA PRO A 302 -26.98 19.98 37.70
C PRO A 302 -26.62 20.45 39.12
N ARG A 303 -26.56 21.77 39.33
CA ARG A 303 -26.26 22.35 40.65
C ARG A 303 -27.57 22.62 41.38
N VAL A 304 -27.87 21.84 42.41
CA VAL A 304 -29.07 22.05 43.24
C VAL A 304 -28.94 23.36 44.01
N THR A 305 -29.95 24.23 43.92
CA THR A 305 -29.97 25.54 44.61
C THR A 305 -30.94 25.59 45.78
N SER A 306 -32.06 24.88 45.71
CA SER A 306 -33.00 24.77 46.82
C SER A 306 -33.79 23.47 46.76
N VAL A 307 -34.08 22.91 47.92
CA VAL A 307 -34.85 21.67 48.09
C VAL A 307 -36.06 22.00 48.97
N ALA A 308 -37.25 21.62 48.52
CA ALA A 308 -38.51 21.75 49.25
C ALA A 308 -39.31 20.44 49.15
N ASP A 309 -40.34 20.29 49.99
CA ASP A 309 -41.12 19.05 50.10
C ASP A 309 -41.78 18.60 48.79
N LYS A 310 -42.06 19.55 47.88
CA LYS A 310 -42.78 19.30 46.62
C LYS A 310 -41.98 19.61 45.36
N PHE A 311 -40.82 20.24 45.48
CA PHE A 311 -40.01 20.63 44.33
C PHE A 311 -38.52 20.78 44.68
N ILE A 312 -37.67 20.59 43.68
CA ILE A 312 -36.23 20.84 43.76
C ILE A 312 -35.85 21.82 42.65
N LYS A 313 -35.23 22.95 43.01
CA LYS A 313 -34.69 23.91 42.03
C LYS A 313 -33.23 23.61 41.75
N MET A 314 -32.87 23.64 40.47
CA MET A 314 -31.53 23.32 39.99
C MET A 314 -31.08 24.31 38.93
N LEU A 315 -29.79 24.62 38.92
CA LEU A 315 -29.12 25.31 37.84
C LEU A 315 -28.47 24.29 36.92
N LEU A 316 -28.85 24.35 35.65
CA LEU A 316 -28.36 23.51 34.58
C LEU A 316 -27.27 24.30 33.82
N PRO A 317 -25.97 23.98 34.03
CA PRO A 317 -24.92 24.52 33.19
C PRO A 317 -25.07 23.96 31.78
N LEU A 318 -25.25 24.84 30.78
CA LEU A 318 -25.32 24.40 29.39
C LEU A 318 -23.93 23.91 28.94
N PRO A 319 -23.86 22.86 28.11
CA PRO A 319 -22.59 22.42 27.54
C PRO A 319 -22.06 23.47 26.56
N GLU A 320 -20.74 23.52 26.38
CA GLU A 320 -20.14 24.48 25.45
C GLU A 320 -20.54 24.10 24.02
N ALA A 321 -21.16 25.05 23.33
CA ALA A 321 -21.55 24.90 21.94
C ALA A 321 -20.28 24.93 21.09
N ASN A 322 -19.75 23.75 20.80
CA ASN A 322 -18.59 23.50 19.95
C ASN A 322 -18.91 23.77 18.45
N GLY A 323 -19.58 24.89 18.16
CA GLY A 323 -20.09 25.30 16.84
C GLY A 323 -21.46 24.75 16.46
N VAL A 324 -22.00 23.80 17.21
CA VAL A 324 -23.38 23.34 17.05
C VAL A 324 -24.15 23.70 18.33
N GLU A 325 -25.24 24.45 18.18
CA GLU A 325 -26.13 24.74 19.30
C GLU A 325 -26.79 23.44 19.81
N VAL A 326 -27.16 23.44 21.08
CA VAL A 326 -27.81 22.28 21.69
C VAL A 326 -29.28 22.28 21.27
N ASP A 327 -29.69 21.33 20.43
CA ASP A 327 -31.06 21.26 19.92
C ASP A 327 -32.05 20.89 21.04
N LYS A 328 -31.72 19.88 21.86
CA LYS A 328 -32.60 19.44 22.96
C LYS A 328 -31.80 19.13 24.22
N LEU A 329 -32.37 19.47 25.37
CA LEU A 329 -31.86 19.13 26.70
C LEU A 329 -32.92 18.30 27.42
N SER A 330 -32.49 17.23 28.10
CA SER A 330 -33.36 16.38 28.91
C SER A 330 -32.80 16.22 30.32
N VAL A 331 -33.72 16.26 31.29
CA VAL A 331 -33.43 16.06 32.71
C VAL A 331 -34.05 14.73 33.12
N LEU A 332 -33.20 13.83 33.59
CA LEU A 332 -33.58 12.48 33.99
C LEU A 332 -33.37 12.32 35.50
N VAL A 333 -34.28 11.62 36.16
CA VAL A 333 -34.23 11.33 37.59
C VAL A 333 -34.27 9.85 37.85
N GLN A 334 -33.44 9.40 38.79
CA GLN A 334 -33.49 8.05 39.33
C GLN A 334 -33.85 8.15 40.81
N ARG A 335 -34.86 7.39 41.22
CA ARG A 335 -35.28 7.28 42.62
C ARG A 335 -34.52 6.12 43.26
N THR A 336 -33.77 6.39 44.31
CA THR A 336 -33.21 5.36 45.19
C THR A 336 -34.01 5.29 46.50
N GLY A 337 -33.80 4.24 47.28
CA GLY A 337 -34.67 3.80 48.38
C GLY A 337 -35.11 4.85 49.41
N SER A 338 -36.04 4.45 50.28
CA SER A 338 -36.56 5.30 51.37
C SER A 338 -35.50 5.53 52.45
N ILE A 339 -35.41 6.76 52.95
CA ILE A 339 -34.46 7.14 54.00
C ILE A 339 -35.03 6.72 55.37
N SER A 340 -34.58 5.59 55.92
CA SER A 340 -34.73 5.26 57.35
C SER A 340 -33.38 5.48 58.05
N LEU A 341 -33.18 6.65 58.64
CA LEU A 341 -31.93 7.05 59.29
C LEU A 341 -31.79 6.37 60.67
N SER A 342 -31.27 5.14 60.70
CA SER A 342 -30.85 4.49 61.95
C SER A 342 -29.33 4.31 62.08
N THR A 343 -28.58 4.30 60.97
CA THR A 343 -27.15 3.92 60.97
C THR A 343 -26.35 4.61 59.85
N THR A 344 -25.09 4.98 60.11
CA THR A 344 -24.19 5.67 59.17
C THR A 344 -23.81 4.80 57.95
N ASP A 345 -23.75 3.48 58.11
CA ASP A 345 -23.47 2.54 57.02
C ASP A 345 -24.61 2.48 55.98
N ALA A 346 -25.85 2.63 56.43
CA ALA A 346 -27.01 2.73 55.54
C ALA A 346 -26.95 4.01 54.69
N PHE A 347 -26.49 5.12 55.28
CA PHE A 347 -26.29 6.39 54.58
C PHE A 347 -25.18 6.32 53.52
N MET A 348 -24.03 5.71 53.83
CA MET A 348 -22.96 5.51 52.83
C MET A 348 -23.38 4.55 51.71
N SER A 349 -24.14 3.50 52.02
CA SER A 349 -24.69 2.58 51.00
C SER A 349 -25.74 3.20 50.07
N LEU A 350 -26.41 4.27 50.52
CA LEU A 350 -27.38 5.07 49.77
C LEU A 350 -26.72 6.13 48.89
N MET A 351 -25.45 6.48 49.13
CA MET A 351 -24.68 7.47 48.35
C MET A 351 -24.05 6.86 47.10
N ASP A 352 -23.82 5.55 47.06
CA ASP A 352 -23.35 4.84 45.88
C ASP A 352 -24.51 4.59 44.89
N VAL A 353 -24.39 5.12 43.67
CA VAL A 353 -25.30 4.83 42.56
C VAL A 353 -25.07 3.38 42.14
N LYS A 354 -25.79 2.43 42.76
CA LYS A 354 -25.80 1.03 42.29
C LYS A 354 -26.61 0.96 41.00
N ALA A 355 -26.02 0.39 39.96
CA ALA A 355 -26.64 0.22 38.63
C ALA A 355 -27.95 -0.59 38.63
N THR A 356 -28.32 -1.21 39.76
CA THR A 356 -29.45 -2.15 39.90
C THR A 356 -30.69 -1.58 40.59
N ASP A 357 -30.68 -0.35 41.12
CA ASP A 357 -31.86 0.23 41.78
C ASP A 357 -32.56 1.29 40.89
N GLY A 358 -33.60 0.86 40.17
CA GLY A 358 -34.56 1.71 39.47
C GLY A 358 -34.15 2.21 38.08
N ALA A 359 -35.07 2.15 37.10
CA ALA A 359 -34.88 2.74 35.78
C ALA A 359 -34.90 4.28 35.86
N TRP A 360 -34.04 4.94 35.08
CA TRP A 360 -34.05 6.39 34.96
C TRP A 360 -35.35 6.86 34.29
N THR A 361 -36.05 7.79 34.94
CA THR A 361 -37.29 8.38 34.43
C THR A 361 -37.04 9.79 33.89
N GLN A 362 -37.68 10.13 32.76
CA GLN A 362 -37.53 11.44 32.12
C GLN A 362 -38.48 12.45 32.76
N LEU A 363 -37.92 13.48 33.40
CA LEU A 363 -38.71 14.57 34.00
C LEU A 363 -39.02 15.67 33.01
N TRP A 364 -38.09 15.97 32.10
CA TRP A 364 -38.25 17.04 31.12
C TRP A 364 -37.38 16.81 29.89
N THR A 365 -37.88 17.28 28.74
CA THR A 365 -37.26 17.27 27.43
C THR A 365 -37.76 18.50 26.68
N GLY A 366 -36.85 19.29 26.13
CA GLY A 366 -37.19 20.49 25.39
C GLY A 366 -35.95 21.23 24.90
N GLU A 367 -36.17 22.30 24.13
CA GLU A 367 -35.07 23.16 23.70
C GLU A 367 -34.52 23.95 24.91
N PRO A 368 -33.19 24.16 25.02
CA PRO A 368 -32.60 24.97 26.09
C PRO A 368 -33.13 26.41 26.16
N SER A 369 -33.66 26.92 25.04
CA SER A 369 -34.30 28.23 24.89
C SER A 369 -35.56 28.38 25.77
N GLN A 370 -36.25 27.27 26.07
CA GLN A 370 -37.51 27.24 26.82
C GLN A 370 -37.31 27.43 28.34
N LEU A 371 -36.08 27.30 28.84
CA LEU A 371 -35.75 27.45 30.26
C LEU A 371 -35.34 28.89 30.61
N PRO A 372 -35.67 29.40 31.81
CA PRO A 372 -35.21 30.72 32.26
C PRO A 372 -33.68 30.86 32.25
N ALA A 373 -33.15 31.93 31.64
CA ALA A 373 -31.72 32.22 31.57
C ALA A 373 -31.19 32.89 32.84
N ARG A 374 -30.01 32.48 33.29
CA ARG A 374 -29.21 33.15 34.34
C ARG A 374 -27.82 33.54 33.81
N ARG A 375 -27.05 34.32 34.58
CA ARG A 375 -25.65 34.67 34.25
C ARG A 375 -24.79 33.39 34.09
N ASP A 376 -23.78 33.45 33.22
CA ASP A 376 -22.79 32.38 32.94
C ASP A 376 -23.31 31.10 32.25
N GLN A 377 -24.01 31.22 31.12
CA GLN A 377 -24.51 30.07 30.30
C GLN A 377 -25.29 29.00 31.12
N CYS A 378 -25.93 29.41 32.22
CA CYS A 378 -26.71 28.52 33.09
C CYS A 378 -28.21 28.79 32.92
N ARG A 379 -29.02 27.71 32.89
CA ARG A 379 -30.49 27.75 32.83
C ARG A 379 -31.08 27.25 34.15
N GLU A 380 -32.20 27.81 34.60
CA GLU A 380 -32.89 27.33 35.81
C GLU A 380 -33.95 26.27 35.46
N PHE A 381 -34.03 25.20 36.25
CA PHE A 381 -35.05 24.16 36.11
C PHE A 381 -35.64 23.78 37.48
N VAL A 382 -36.95 23.55 37.51
CA VAL A 382 -37.69 23.17 38.73
C VAL A 382 -38.29 21.78 38.54
N ALA A 383 -37.72 20.78 39.23
CA ALA A 383 -38.28 19.43 39.26
C ALA A 383 -39.51 19.41 40.18
N THR A 384 -40.66 18.97 39.65
CA THR A 384 -41.93 18.83 40.38
C THR A 384 -42.41 17.38 40.33
N GLY A 385 -43.27 16.97 41.28
CA GLY A 385 -43.81 15.60 41.33
C GLY A 385 -42.92 14.56 42.04
N LEU A 386 -41.99 15.02 42.87
CA LEU A 386 -41.11 14.16 43.67
C LEU A 386 -41.80 13.74 44.98
N THR A 387 -41.66 12.47 45.38
CA THR A 387 -42.17 11.98 46.67
C THR A 387 -41.21 12.32 47.82
N PRO A 388 -41.69 12.91 48.94
CA PRO A 388 -40.88 13.19 50.12
C PRO A 388 -40.21 11.93 50.71
N GLY A 389 -39.10 12.09 51.44
CA GLY A 389 -38.42 11.01 52.18
C GLY A 389 -37.60 10.02 51.34
N HIS A 390 -37.31 10.35 50.08
CA HIS A 390 -36.56 9.52 49.14
C HIS A 390 -35.34 10.27 48.59
N VAL A 391 -34.29 9.53 48.21
CA VAL A 391 -33.10 10.07 47.55
C VAL A 391 -33.31 10.06 46.04
N TYR A 392 -32.94 11.16 45.38
CA TYR A 392 -33.05 11.33 43.94
C TYR A 392 -31.69 11.68 43.34
N TYR A 393 -31.31 10.97 42.28
CA TYR A 393 -30.18 11.32 41.44
C TYR A 393 -30.68 12.00 40.17
N PHE A 394 -30.04 13.11 39.81
CA PHE A 394 -30.35 13.87 38.60
C PHE A 394 -29.20 13.76 37.60
N ARG A 395 -29.53 13.44 36.35
CA ARG A 395 -28.59 13.49 35.22
C ARG A 395 -29.13 14.38 34.12
N LEU A 396 -28.22 15.09 33.46
CA LEU A 396 -28.50 15.91 32.28
C LEU A 396 -28.07 15.16 31.03
N LYS A 397 -28.86 15.23 29.96
CA LYS A 397 -28.50 14.74 28.63
C LYS A 397 -28.84 15.81 27.59
N ALA A 398 -27.88 16.14 26.72
CA ALA A 398 -28.05 17.10 25.61
C ALA A 398 -28.05 16.34 24.27
N ALA A 399 -28.77 16.83 23.27
CA ALA A 399 -28.93 16.22 21.96
C ALA A 399 -28.78 17.24 20.82
N ASN A 400 -28.14 16.79 19.74
CA ASN A 400 -28.06 17.44 18.43
C ASN A 400 -28.53 16.43 17.37
N SER A 401 -29.14 16.89 16.28
CA SER A 401 -29.61 16.00 15.19
C SER A 401 -28.50 15.11 14.60
N LEU A 402 -28.86 13.90 14.11
CA LEU A 402 -27.92 12.97 13.46
C LEU A 402 -27.28 13.65 12.24
N ASP A 403 -26.00 13.99 12.35
CA ASP A 403 -25.26 14.51 11.21
C ASP A 403 -24.98 13.35 10.23
N ALA A 404 -25.23 13.59 8.95
CA ALA A 404 -25.03 12.59 7.90
C ALA A 404 -23.57 12.08 7.87
N PRO A 405 -23.32 10.81 7.45
CA PRO A 405 -21.95 10.31 7.29
C PRO A 405 -21.19 11.20 6.30
N LYS A 406 -20.04 11.74 6.71
CA LYS A 406 -19.19 12.62 5.90
C LYS A 406 -18.06 11.81 5.29
N MET A 407 -17.81 12.02 4.00
CA MET A 407 -16.68 11.42 3.29
C MET A 407 -15.38 12.18 3.61
N VAL A 408 -14.39 11.46 4.10
CA VAL A 408 -13.07 11.95 4.52
C VAL A 408 -12.02 11.72 3.44
N HIS A 409 -11.99 10.50 2.92
CA HIS A 409 -11.04 10.09 1.89
C HIS A 409 -11.81 9.46 0.74
N ARG A 410 -11.38 9.80 -0.47
CA ARG A 410 -11.90 9.24 -1.70
C ARG A 410 -10.75 8.60 -2.48
N SER A 411 -10.97 7.38 -2.91
CA SER A 411 -10.14 6.64 -3.83
C SER A 411 -11.02 6.12 -4.95
N ALA A 412 -10.41 5.46 -5.94
CA ALA A 412 -11.16 4.80 -6.99
C ALA A 412 -11.91 3.56 -6.49
N THR A 413 -11.37 2.84 -5.51
CA THR A 413 -11.95 1.59 -4.99
C THR A 413 -12.32 1.64 -3.51
N SER A 414 -12.09 2.77 -2.85
CA SER A 414 -12.42 2.92 -1.43
C SER A 414 -12.92 4.32 -1.09
N LEU A 415 -13.84 4.37 -0.12
CA LEU A 415 -14.35 5.61 0.47
C LEU A 415 -14.24 5.50 1.99
N ALA A 416 -13.55 6.46 2.62
CA ALA A 416 -13.50 6.55 4.08
C ALA A 416 -14.59 7.50 4.56
N LEU A 417 -15.44 7.01 5.44
CA LEU A 417 -16.56 7.74 6.02
C LEU A 417 -16.32 7.97 7.50
N ILE A 418 -16.73 9.13 7.99
CA ILE A 418 -16.79 9.47 9.41
C ILE A 418 -18.19 9.93 9.73
N TRP A 419 -18.72 9.52 10.87
CA TRP A 419 -20.03 9.98 11.36
C TRP A 419 -19.96 10.29 12.84
N PRO A 420 -20.67 11.31 13.32
CA PRO A 420 -20.72 11.58 14.75
C PRO A 420 -21.52 10.51 15.49
N LYS A 421 -21.17 10.25 16.75
CA LYS A 421 -21.92 9.36 17.64
C LYS A 421 -23.38 9.84 17.76
N PRO A 422 -24.38 9.03 17.37
CA PRO A 422 -25.78 9.39 17.50
C PRO A 422 -26.19 9.39 18.96
N TYR A 423 -27.17 10.23 19.27
CA TYR A 423 -27.76 10.27 20.60
C TYR A 423 -28.57 9.00 20.85
N SER A 424 -28.35 8.36 22.00
CA SER A 424 -29.22 7.29 22.48
C SER A 424 -29.39 7.31 23.99
N PRO A 425 -30.60 6.97 24.49
CA PRO A 425 -30.79 6.69 25.90
C PRO A 425 -29.97 5.49 26.41
N TYR A 426 -29.55 4.59 25.52
CA TYR A 426 -28.83 3.34 25.76
C TYR A 426 -27.39 3.38 25.23
N ASP A 427 -26.52 2.51 25.75
CA ASP A 427 -25.15 2.38 25.26
C ASP A 427 -25.12 1.72 23.86
N ILE A 428 -24.45 2.38 22.92
CA ILE A 428 -24.18 1.87 21.57
C ILE A 428 -23.05 0.86 21.66
N ASP A 429 -23.28 -0.37 21.24
CA ASP A 429 -22.27 -1.43 21.19
C ASP A 429 -21.60 -1.51 19.81
N ALA A 430 -22.37 -1.29 18.74
CA ALA A 430 -21.88 -1.32 17.38
C ALA A 430 -22.67 -0.40 16.43
N TYR A 431 -22.09 -0.08 15.28
CA TYR A 431 -22.75 0.52 14.13
C TYR A 431 -22.81 -0.50 13.00
N GLU A 432 -23.94 -0.47 12.30
CA GLU A 432 -24.13 -1.11 11.01
C GLU A 432 -24.07 -0.06 9.91
N LEU A 433 -23.16 -0.27 8.97
CA LEU A 433 -22.99 0.55 7.78
C LEU A 433 -23.51 -0.20 6.57
N GLN A 434 -24.40 0.44 5.83
CA GLN A 434 -24.94 -0.03 4.57
C GLN A 434 -24.62 0.95 3.45
N TYR A 435 -24.58 0.46 2.22
CA TYR A 435 -24.43 1.30 1.02
C TYR A 435 -25.39 0.87 -0.07
N ARG A 436 -25.70 1.78 -0.98
CA ARG A 436 -26.40 1.48 -2.22
C ARG A 436 -25.82 2.29 -3.37
N SER A 437 -25.81 1.73 -4.57
CA SER A 437 -25.51 2.49 -5.78
C SER A 437 -26.73 3.34 -6.16
N VAL A 438 -26.52 4.50 -6.78
CA VAL A 438 -27.61 5.44 -7.15
C VAL A 438 -28.61 4.85 -8.17
N GLY A 439 -28.34 3.68 -8.74
CA GLY A 439 -29.28 2.91 -9.58
C GLY A 439 -29.99 1.73 -8.89
N SER A 440 -29.62 1.39 -7.65
CA SER A 440 -30.20 0.28 -6.88
C SER A 440 -31.08 0.83 -5.77
N SER A 441 -32.28 0.25 -5.59
CA SER A 441 -33.13 0.53 -4.44
C SER A 441 -32.61 -0.12 -3.15
N ASP A 442 -31.85 -1.20 -3.31
CA ASP A 442 -31.54 -2.12 -2.23
C ASP A 442 -30.23 -1.74 -1.54
N TRP A 443 -30.27 -1.76 -0.20
CA TRP A 443 -29.13 -1.50 0.66
C TRP A 443 -28.33 -2.78 0.89
N VAL A 444 -27.01 -2.70 0.70
CA VAL A 444 -26.06 -3.77 0.97
C VAL A 444 -25.30 -3.47 2.26
N VAL A 445 -25.29 -4.42 3.19
CA VAL A 445 -24.56 -4.29 4.45
C VAL A 445 -23.06 -4.42 4.18
N VAL A 446 -22.29 -3.39 4.54
CA VAL A 446 -20.82 -3.43 4.52
C VAL A 446 -20.30 -4.15 5.76
N SER A 447 -20.78 -3.73 6.93
CA SER A 447 -20.37 -4.28 8.22
C SER A 447 -21.38 -3.90 9.28
N SER A 448 -21.68 -4.82 10.20
CA SER A 448 -22.64 -4.66 11.29
C SER A 448 -22.02 -4.52 12.67
N ARG A 449 -20.68 -4.56 12.77
CA ARG A 449 -19.94 -4.62 14.04
C ARG A 449 -18.90 -3.52 14.18
N ILE A 450 -19.19 -2.33 13.66
CA ILE A 450 -18.24 -1.21 13.70
C ILE A 450 -18.33 -0.56 15.08
N ARG A 451 -17.25 -0.56 15.87
CA ARG A 451 -17.24 0.10 17.19
C ARG A 451 -16.80 1.56 17.11
N ASP A 452 -16.04 1.89 16.07
CA ASP A 452 -15.50 3.22 15.85
C ASP A 452 -16.46 4.12 15.05
N GLN A 453 -16.22 5.42 15.10
CA GLN A 453 -17.00 6.46 14.38
C GLN A 453 -16.48 6.73 12.96
N HIS A 454 -15.54 5.92 12.49
CA HIS A 454 -14.97 5.98 11.16
C HIS A 454 -14.88 4.58 10.57
N PHE A 455 -15.09 4.48 9.25
CA PHE A 455 -14.95 3.21 8.54
C PHE A 455 -14.53 3.45 7.10
N ALA A 456 -13.55 2.68 6.64
CA ALA A 456 -13.12 2.67 5.25
C ALA A 456 -13.86 1.54 4.51
N VAL A 457 -14.76 1.92 3.60
CA VAL A 457 -15.42 0.97 2.70
C VAL A 457 -14.46 0.68 1.56
N GLU A 458 -14.09 -0.58 1.39
CA GLU A 458 -13.20 -1.06 0.34
C GLU A 458 -13.99 -1.82 -0.74
N ASN A 459 -13.33 -2.15 -1.85
CA ASN A 459 -13.90 -2.90 -2.98
C ASN A 459 -15.10 -2.24 -3.67
N LEU A 460 -15.14 -0.91 -3.69
CA LEU A 460 -16.12 -0.15 -4.45
C LEU A 460 -15.74 -0.09 -5.93
N VAL A 461 -16.75 0.03 -6.81
CA VAL A 461 -16.51 0.18 -8.24
C VAL A 461 -16.03 1.61 -8.55
N PRO A 462 -14.97 1.79 -9.36
CA PRO A 462 -14.50 3.12 -9.79
C PRO A 462 -15.53 3.91 -10.59
N ALA A 463 -15.48 5.24 -10.47
CA ALA A 463 -16.38 6.19 -11.14
C ALA A 463 -17.88 5.87 -10.99
N THR A 464 -18.29 5.34 -9.83
CA THR A 464 -19.70 5.06 -9.53
C THR A 464 -20.20 5.86 -8.33
N ALA A 465 -21.50 6.16 -8.35
CA ALA A 465 -22.17 6.97 -7.35
C ALA A 465 -22.81 6.07 -6.28
N TYR A 466 -22.47 6.31 -5.02
CA TYR A 466 -22.95 5.58 -3.85
C TYR A 466 -23.63 6.50 -2.83
N GLN A 467 -24.59 5.95 -2.10
CA GLN A 467 -25.12 6.51 -0.87
C GLN A 467 -24.85 5.54 0.27
N PHE A 468 -24.62 6.08 1.46
CA PHE A 468 -24.32 5.30 2.65
C PHE A 468 -25.36 5.56 3.73
N GLN A 469 -25.70 4.52 4.48
CA GLN A 469 -26.62 4.59 5.60
C GLN A 469 -25.95 4.02 6.83
N VAL A 470 -25.93 4.78 7.92
CA VAL A 470 -25.39 4.34 9.22
C VAL A 470 -26.53 4.10 10.18
N ARG A 471 -26.49 2.95 10.85
CA ARG A 471 -27.47 2.48 11.84
C ARG A 471 -26.76 2.15 13.16
N PRO A 472 -27.12 2.76 14.30
CA PRO A 472 -26.58 2.36 15.60
C PRO A 472 -27.28 1.11 16.15
N HIS A 473 -26.52 0.21 16.76
CA HIS A 473 -26.97 -0.99 17.47
C HIS A 473 -26.68 -0.88 18.97
N PHE A 474 -27.69 -1.17 19.81
CA PHE A 474 -27.63 -1.02 21.26
C PHE A 474 -27.68 -2.37 21.98
N ALA A 475 -26.92 -2.51 23.07
CA ALA A 475 -26.78 -3.78 23.78
C ALA A 475 -28.04 -4.24 24.56
N PHE A 476 -28.93 -3.31 24.93
CA PHE A 476 -30.13 -3.61 25.73
C PHE A 476 -31.32 -2.78 25.26
N VAL A 477 -32.39 -3.44 24.82
CA VAL A 477 -33.65 -2.82 24.39
C VAL A 477 -34.79 -3.39 25.24
N PRO A 478 -35.55 -2.57 25.98
CA PRO A 478 -36.76 -3.00 26.66
C PRO A 478 -37.85 -3.40 25.64
N PRO A 479 -38.63 -4.47 25.89
CA PRO A 479 -39.71 -4.87 24.99
C PRO A 479 -40.83 -3.82 24.99
N GLY A 480 -41.11 -3.23 23.82
CA GLY A 480 -42.24 -2.31 23.61
C GLY A 480 -41.91 -0.91 23.08
N GLU A 481 -40.63 -0.56 22.85
CA GLU A 481 -40.25 0.66 22.10
C GLU A 481 -40.05 0.37 20.60
N ALA A 482 -40.33 1.38 19.78
CA ALA A 482 -40.47 1.30 18.32
C ALA A 482 -39.32 0.54 17.65
N ASP A 483 -39.70 -0.34 16.72
CA ASP A 483 -38.80 -1.20 15.94
C ASP A 483 -37.61 -0.37 15.44
N TRP A 484 -36.40 -0.82 15.79
CA TRP A 484 -35.11 -0.24 15.41
C TRP A 484 -34.90 -0.22 13.88
N GLU A 485 -35.81 -0.83 13.12
CA GLU A 485 -35.97 -0.72 11.66
C GLU A 485 -36.51 0.64 11.20
N ASN A 486 -36.95 1.52 12.12
CA ASN A 486 -37.52 2.80 11.75
C ASN A 486 -36.47 3.72 11.09
N LEU A 487 -36.84 4.24 9.91
CA LEU A 487 -35.99 5.07 9.06
C LEU A 487 -35.47 6.34 9.79
N ASP A 488 -36.21 6.80 10.79
CA ASP A 488 -35.92 8.02 11.55
C ASP A 488 -34.62 7.96 12.39
N ASN A 489 -34.13 6.75 12.68
CA ASN A 489 -32.87 6.55 13.43
C ASN A 489 -31.66 6.33 12.51
N CYS A 490 -31.86 6.35 11.19
CA CYS A 490 -30.81 6.10 10.20
C CYS A 490 -30.25 7.42 9.64
N ALA A 491 -28.93 7.61 9.68
CA ALA A 491 -28.29 8.73 8.98
C ALA A 491 -27.92 8.30 7.56
N VAL A 492 -28.49 8.97 6.55
CA VAL A 492 -28.17 8.72 5.13
C VAL A 492 -27.25 9.82 4.60
N SER A 493 -26.18 9.42 3.92
CA SER A 493 -25.21 10.33 3.33
C SER A 493 -25.74 10.97 2.04
N PRO A 494 -25.21 12.14 1.63
CA PRO A 494 -25.35 12.58 0.25
C PRO A 494 -24.67 11.59 -0.70
N VAL A 495 -24.93 11.75 -2.00
CA VAL A 495 -24.32 10.92 -3.04
C VAL A 495 -22.82 11.21 -3.13
N TYR A 496 -22.02 10.18 -2.89
CA TYR A 496 -20.57 10.21 -3.07
C TYR A 496 -20.16 9.47 -4.33
N HIS A 497 -19.15 10.00 -5.02
CA HIS A 497 -18.62 9.41 -6.24
C HIS A 497 -17.21 8.91 -5.97
N THR A 498 -16.93 7.67 -6.36
CA THR A 498 -15.55 7.15 -6.38
C THR A 498 -14.75 7.82 -7.50
N GLU A 499 -13.44 7.90 -7.33
CA GLU A 499 -12.58 8.44 -8.38
C GLU A 499 -12.52 7.49 -9.60
N GLY A 500 -12.14 8.02 -10.76
CA GLY A 500 -11.89 7.17 -11.94
C GLY A 500 -10.59 6.38 -11.77
N ALA A 501 -10.54 5.20 -12.38
CA ALA A 501 -9.37 4.31 -12.35
C ALA A 501 -8.85 4.01 -13.75
N ALA A 502 -7.70 3.34 -13.82
CA ALA A 502 -7.30 2.61 -15.02
C ALA A 502 -8.40 1.59 -15.41
N PRO A 503 -8.53 1.24 -16.70
CA PRO A 503 -9.58 0.32 -17.14
C PRO A 503 -9.33 -1.07 -16.57
N GLU A 504 -10.38 -1.88 -16.47
CA GLU A 504 -10.22 -3.30 -16.14
C GLU A 504 -9.50 -4.06 -17.26
N GLY A 505 -9.00 -5.25 -16.92
CA GLY A 505 -8.44 -6.17 -17.91
C GLY A 505 -9.55 -6.66 -18.85
N PRO A 506 -9.39 -6.58 -20.18
CA PRO A 506 -10.36 -7.13 -21.11
C PRO A 506 -10.55 -8.65 -20.91
N THR A 507 -11.77 -9.13 -21.13
CA THR A 507 -12.16 -10.53 -20.88
C THR A 507 -12.56 -11.23 -22.17
N ASP A 508 -12.76 -12.55 -22.10
CA ASP A 508 -13.32 -13.36 -23.21
C ASP A 508 -12.50 -13.25 -24.51
N ILE A 509 -11.23 -13.60 -24.41
CA ILE A 509 -10.33 -13.66 -25.57
C ILE A 509 -10.72 -14.87 -26.42
N ARG A 510 -11.10 -14.62 -27.68
CA ARG A 510 -11.53 -15.63 -28.66
C ARG A 510 -10.63 -15.60 -29.89
N MET A 511 -10.41 -16.77 -30.48
CA MET A 511 -9.72 -16.91 -31.76
C MET A 511 -10.75 -16.89 -32.89
N LEU A 512 -10.57 -15.99 -33.87
CA LEU A 512 -11.44 -15.89 -35.05
C LEU A 512 -10.91 -16.76 -36.20
N ALA A 513 -9.61 -16.66 -36.46
CA ALA A 513 -8.95 -17.40 -37.53
C ALA A 513 -7.54 -17.78 -37.10
N ARG A 514 -6.98 -18.82 -37.72
CA ARG A 514 -5.59 -19.23 -37.53
C ARG A 514 -5.01 -19.79 -38.82
N SER A 515 -3.71 -19.61 -38.99
CA SER A 515 -2.92 -20.23 -40.05
C SER A 515 -1.80 -21.09 -39.43
N GLN A 516 -0.81 -21.49 -40.23
CA GLN A 516 0.37 -22.20 -39.72
C GLN A 516 1.31 -21.26 -38.95
N THR A 517 1.32 -19.97 -39.28
CA THR A 517 2.28 -18.98 -38.74
C THR A 517 1.61 -17.73 -38.19
N THR A 518 0.29 -17.63 -38.26
CA THR A 518 -0.46 -16.44 -37.83
C THR A 518 -1.76 -16.81 -37.11
N MET A 519 -2.25 -15.91 -36.26
CA MET A 519 -3.56 -16.05 -35.58
C MET A 519 -4.29 -14.72 -35.55
N GLU A 520 -5.61 -14.76 -35.63
CA GLU A 520 -6.47 -13.60 -35.45
C GLU A 520 -7.29 -13.77 -34.16
N VAL A 521 -7.18 -12.79 -33.27
CA VAL A 521 -7.73 -12.85 -31.91
C VAL A 521 -8.60 -11.62 -31.66
N THR A 522 -9.75 -11.82 -31.01
CA THR A 522 -10.72 -10.80 -30.57
C THR A 522 -10.98 -10.93 -29.07
N TRP A 523 -11.55 -9.90 -28.43
CA TRP A 523 -11.85 -9.87 -27.00
C TRP A 523 -13.04 -8.95 -26.70
N ALA A 524 -13.65 -9.11 -25.52
CA ALA A 524 -14.68 -8.21 -25.03
C ALA A 524 -14.08 -6.92 -24.45
N ALA A 525 -14.63 -5.76 -24.82
CA ALA A 525 -14.18 -4.46 -24.32
C ALA A 525 -14.34 -4.37 -22.79
N PRO A 526 -13.32 -3.87 -22.06
CA PRO A 526 -13.38 -3.75 -20.61
C PRO A 526 -14.26 -2.58 -20.16
N ARG A 527 -14.62 -2.56 -18.87
CA ARG A 527 -15.33 -1.42 -18.28
C ARG A 527 -14.47 -0.15 -18.32
N CYS A 528 -15.04 0.91 -18.89
CA CYS A 528 -14.49 2.26 -18.83
C CYS A 528 -14.73 2.82 -17.43
N ASN A 529 -13.74 2.72 -16.54
CA ASN A 529 -13.78 3.18 -15.14
C ASN A 529 -13.76 4.72 -15.03
N GLY A 530 -14.72 5.40 -15.68
CA GLY A 530 -14.87 6.85 -15.76
C GLY A 530 -14.12 7.51 -16.92
N PHE A 531 -13.12 6.83 -17.50
CA PHE A 531 -12.35 7.32 -18.64
C PHE A 531 -12.40 6.33 -19.81
N VAL A 532 -12.44 6.87 -21.03
CA VAL A 532 -12.46 6.06 -22.26
C VAL A 532 -11.16 5.28 -22.44
N VAL A 533 -11.26 4.06 -22.94
CA VAL A 533 -10.10 3.27 -23.37
C VAL A 533 -9.52 3.91 -24.62
N LEU A 534 -8.20 4.04 -24.69
CA LEU A 534 -7.48 4.66 -25.79
C LEU A 534 -6.79 3.62 -26.69
N THR A 535 -6.11 2.63 -26.10
CA THR A 535 -5.54 1.50 -26.86
C THR A 535 -5.44 0.24 -26.00
N TYR A 536 -5.11 -0.87 -26.65
CA TYR A 536 -4.78 -2.14 -26.02
C TYR A 536 -3.32 -2.54 -26.25
N GLU A 537 -2.78 -3.35 -25.34
CA GLU A 537 -1.54 -4.10 -25.51
C GLU A 537 -1.83 -5.60 -25.42
N LEU A 538 -1.39 -6.34 -26.44
CA LEU A 538 -1.52 -7.78 -26.55
C LEU A 538 -0.17 -8.46 -26.35
N GLN A 539 -0.13 -9.47 -25.48
CA GLN A 539 1.05 -10.31 -25.29
C GLN A 539 0.73 -11.77 -25.59
N ARG A 540 1.74 -12.50 -26.07
CA ARG A 540 1.68 -13.95 -26.32
C ARG A 540 2.69 -14.70 -25.47
N GLN A 541 2.39 -15.96 -25.17
CA GLN A 541 3.31 -16.89 -24.51
C GLN A 541 3.17 -18.28 -25.15
N VAL A 542 4.28 -18.96 -25.37
CA VAL A 542 4.29 -20.36 -25.83
C VAL A 542 3.95 -21.27 -24.65
N MET A 543 3.00 -22.19 -24.82
CA MET A 543 2.67 -23.20 -23.82
C MET A 543 3.49 -24.48 -24.03
N LYS A 544 3.70 -25.27 -22.96
CA LYS A 544 4.34 -26.59 -23.07
C LYS A 544 3.29 -27.66 -23.36
N GLU A 545 3.62 -28.54 -24.30
CA GLU A 545 2.80 -29.71 -24.61
C GLU A 545 2.97 -30.76 -23.51
N ARG A 546 1.86 -31.24 -22.94
CA ARG A 546 1.90 -32.30 -21.92
C ARG A 546 2.21 -33.63 -22.61
N ALA A 547 3.36 -34.21 -22.28
CA ALA A 547 3.79 -35.50 -22.79
C ALA A 547 2.98 -36.66 -22.17
N ALA A 548 1.69 -36.82 -22.50
CA ALA A 548 0.96 -38.08 -22.47
C ALA A 548 -0.53 -37.91 -22.86
N SER A 549 -0.94 -38.71 -23.84
CA SER A 549 -2.32 -39.03 -24.25
C SER A 549 -3.19 -37.94 -24.90
N SER A 550 -3.36 -38.12 -26.21
CA SER A 550 -4.58 -37.88 -26.98
C SER A 550 -5.26 -36.51 -26.91
N LEU A 551 -5.21 -35.82 -28.06
CA LEU A 551 -6.21 -34.86 -28.58
C LEU A 551 -6.53 -33.66 -27.68
N LEU A 552 -5.96 -32.50 -28.03
CA LEU A 552 -6.54 -31.15 -27.91
C LEU A 552 -6.98 -30.63 -26.52
N ALA A 553 -6.82 -31.37 -25.43
CA ALA A 553 -7.29 -30.96 -24.11
C ALA A 553 -6.20 -31.14 -23.03
N GLY A 554 -5.25 -30.20 -22.96
CA GLY A 554 -4.37 -30.12 -21.79
C GLY A 554 -2.99 -29.51 -21.98
N ALA A 555 -2.85 -28.45 -22.78
CA ALA A 555 -1.64 -27.62 -22.71
C ALA A 555 -1.73 -26.74 -21.45
N GLU A 556 -0.73 -26.81 -20.57
CA GLU A 556 -0.63 -25.98 -19.37
C GLU A 556 0.29 -24.79 -19.64
N LEU A 557 0.00 -23.66 -18.98
CA LEU A 557 0.89 -22.50 -19.01
C LEU A 557 2.27 -22.91 -18.50
N ASP A 558 3.29 -22.65 -19.31
CA ASP A 558 4.67 -22.86 -18.88
C ASP A 558 5.10 -21.67 -18.00
N PRO A 559 5.29 -21.86 -16.68
CA PRO A 559 5.68 -20.75 -15.80
C PRO A 559 7.09 -20.21 -16.10
N THR A 560 7.87 -20.92 -16.94
CA THR A 560 9.24 -20.55 -17.28
C THR A 560 9.39 -19.75 -18.58
N ALA A 561 8.35 -19.71 -19.43
CA ALA A 561 8.40 -18.98 -20.71
C ALA A 561 8.07 -17.48 -20.50
N PRO A 562 8.79 -16.52 -21.10
CA PRO A 562 8.45 -15.11 -20.98
C PRO A 562 7.24 -14.73 -21.85
N TRP A 563 6.44 -13.78 -21.36
CA TRP A 563 5.41 -13.13 -22.18
C TRP A 563 6.06 -12.16 -23.17
N ILE A 564 5.73 -12.28 -24.45
CA ILE A 564 6.26 -11.45 -25.53
C ILE A 564 5.17 -10.49 -25.99
N THR A 565 5.45 -9.19 -25.97
CA THR A 565 4.52 -8.18 -26.51
C THR A 565 4.42 -8.33 -28.02
N VAL A 566 3.21 -8.56 -28.52
CA VAL A 566 2.90 -8.62 -29.95
C VAL A 566 2.69 -7.20 -30.47
N THR A 567 1.82 -6.45 -29.80
CA THR A 567 1.48 -5.06 -30.16
C THR A 567 1.16 -4.26 -28.90
N ASN A 568 1.62 -3.01 -28.83
CA ASN A 568 1.46 -2.12 -27.67
C ASN A 568 0.53 -0.92 -27.91
N ALA A 569 -0.09 -0.83 -29.09
CA ALA A 569 -0.89 0.32 -29.49
C ALA A 569 -2.06 -0.07 -30.41
N VAL A 570 -2.81 -1.11 -30.06
CA VAL A 570 -4.00 -1.49 -30.84
C VAL A 570 -5.10 -0.44 -30.61
N PRO A 571 -5.55 0.29 -31.64
CA PRO A 571 -6.63 1.26 -31.51
C PRO A 571 -7.96 0.57 -31.16
N VAL A 572 -8.85 1.26 -30.44
CA VAL A 572 -10.13 0.68 -29.98
C VAL A 572 -11.09 0.34 -31.12
N GLU A 573 -10.89 0.93 -32.30
CA GLU A 573 -11.68 0.65 -33.51
C GLU A 573 -11.43 -0.76 -34.08
N PHE A 574 -10.31 -1.40 -33.71
CA PHE A 574 -10.01 -2.76 -34.16
C PHE A 574 -10.65 -3.79 -33.22
N GLU A 575 -11.65 -4.50 -33.73
CA GLU A 575 -12.31 -5.62 -33.02
C GLU A 575 -11.47 -6.90 -33.03
N SER A 576 -10.49 -7.01 -33.93
CA SER A 576 -9.58 -8.15 -34.04
C SER A 576 -8.13 -7.73 -34.31
N VAL A 577 -7.17 -8.55 -33.88
CA VAL A 577 -5.74 -8.34 -34.12
C VAL A 577 -5.12 -9.55 -34.77
N HIS A 578 -4.38 -9.30 -35.85
CA HIS A 578 -3.56 -10.29 -36.51
C HIS A 578 -2.18 -10.41 -35.84
N VAL A 579 -1.83 -11.61 -35.41
CA VAL A 579 -0.58 -11.96 -34.74
C VAL A 579 0.30 -12.73 -35.72
N PRO A 580 1.37 -12.13 -36.28
CA PRO A 580 2.32 -12.81 -37.16
C PRO A 580 3.41 -13.59 -36.39
N ASP A 581 4.23 -14.34 -37.13
CA ASP A 581 5.46 -15.01 -36.65
C ASP A 581 5.24 -16.02 -35.50
N LEU A 582 4.24 -16.88 -35.66
CA LEU A 582 3.97 -18.02 -34.79
C LEU A 582 4.66 -19.29 -35.31
N GLY A 583 5.04 -20.17 -34.38
CA GLY A 583 5.57 -21.50 -34.69
C GLY A 583 4.47 -22.44 -35.16
N VAL A 584 4.79 -23.31 -36.10
CA VAL A 584 3.86 -24.27 -36.70
C VAL A 584 3.50 -25.36 -35.67
N GLY A 585 2.20 -25.63 -35.49
CA GLY A 585 1.70 -26.64 -34.56
C GLY A 585 1.98 -26.38 -33.09
N THR A 586 2.24 -25.13 -32.72
CA THR A 586 2.63 -24.74 -31.35
C THR A 586 1.44 -24.11 -30.62
N PRO A 587 1.18 -24.48 -29.34
CA PRO A 587 0.13 -23.85 -28.54
C PRO A 587 0.59 -22.50 -27.97
N TYR A 588 -0.27 -21.48 -28.11
CA TYR A 588 -0.07 -20.12 -27.62
C TYR A 588 -1.16 -19.71 -26.63
N SER A 589 -0.78 -18.95 -25.60
CA SER A 589 -1.68 -18.21 -24.72
C SER A 589 -1.57 -16.71 -25.00
N PHE A 590 -2.70 -16.00 -24.92
CA PHE A 590 -2.75 -14.56 -25.08
C PHE A 590 -3.26 -13.89 -23.81
N ARG A 591 -2.69 -12.74 -23.46
CA ARG A 591 -3.25 -11.85 -22.44
C ARG A 591 -3.24 -10.43 -22.96
N ILE A 592 -4.21 -9.65 -22.52
CA ILE A 592 -4.43 -8.30 -23.01
C ILE A 592 -4.64 -7.33 -21.85
N ARG A 593 -4.21 -6.08 -22.01
CA ARG A 593 -4.55 -4.97 -21.11
C ARG A 593 -4.93 -3.72 -21.88
N ALA A 594 -5.74 -2.88 -21.27
CA ALA A 594 -6.21 -1.63 -21.84
C ALA A 594 -5.48 -0.42 -21.21
N ARG A 595 -5.34 0.68 -21.96
CA ARG A 595 -4.88 1.97 -21.43
C ARG A 595 -5.97 3.02 -21.53
N ASN A 596 -6.03 3.92 -20.54
CA ASN A 596 -6.79 5.17 -20.61
C ASN A 596 -5.87 6.37 -20.28
N ALA A 597 -6.47 7.55 -20.09
CA ALA A 597 -5.74 8.76 -19.71
C ALA A 597 -4.98 8.66 -18.37
N LEU A 598 -5.39 7.76 -17.46
CA LEU A 598 -4.72 7.53 -16.17
C LEU A 598 -3.57 6.51 -16.27
N GLY A 599 -3.50 5.72 -17.35
CA GLY A 599 -2.43 4.77 -17.60
C GLY A 599 -2.90 3.39 -18.01
N TRP A 600 -2.04 2.39 -17.81
CA TRP A 600 -2.29 0.98 -18.14
C TRP A 600 -3.07 0.28 -17.02
N GLY A 601 -4.16 -0.37 -17.39
CA GLY A 601 -4.90 -1.31 -16.54
C GLY A 601 -4.15 -2.62 -16.31
N PRO A 602 -4.65 -3.47 -15.40
CA PRO A 602 -4.13 -4.82 -15.22
C PRO A 602 -4.34 -5.67 -16.48
N TYR A 603 -3.54 -6.74 -16.61
CA TYR A 603 -3.80 -7.76 -17.62
C TYR A 603 -5.07 -8.54 -17.28
N GLY A 604 -5.91 -8.77 -18.29
CA GLY A 604 -7.02 -9.70 -18.20
C GLY A 604 -6.56 -11.13 -18.01
N ALA A 605 -7.51 -12.02 -17.71
CA ALA A 605 -7.23 -13.45 -17.60
C ALA A 605 -6.63 -13.97 -18.92
N PRO A 606 -5.56 -14.79 -18.86
CA PRO A 606 -4.96 -15.35 -20.07
C PRO A 606 -5.95 -16.27 -20.78
N SER A 607 -5.88 -16.30 -22.10
CA SER A 607 -6.70 -17.19 -22.94
C SER A 607 -6.34 -18.65 -22.68
N MET A 608 -7.29 -19.53 -22.99
CA MET A 608 -6.99 -20.95 -23.19
C MET A 608 -5.95 -21.14 -24.30
N ALA A 609 -5.38 -22.34 -24.38
CA ALA A 609 -4.39 -22.69 -25.39
C ALA A 609 -4.98 -22.62 -26.80
N PHE A 610 -4.44 -21.74 -27.63
CA PHE A 610 -4.75 -21.65 -29.05
C PHE A 610 -3.65 -22.31 -29.86
N TRP A 611 -4.02 -23.26 -30.72
CA TRP A 611 -3.08 -24.05 -31.50
C TRP A 611 -2.97 -23.51 -32.91
N THR A 612 -1.75 -23.25 -33.40
CA THR A 612 -1.52 -22.99 -34.83
C THR A 612 -1.69 -24.28 -35.62
N HIS A 613 -2.00 -24.16 -36.91
CA HIS A 613 -2.14 -25.34 -37.76
C HIS A 613 -0.80 -26.07 -37.88
N ALA A 614 -0.71 -27.28 -37.31
CA ALA A 614 0.45 -28.16 -37.50
C ALA A 614 0.52 -28.66 -38.96
N PHE A 615 -0.65 -28.98 -39.53
CA PHE A 615 -0.85 -29.41 -40.90
C PHE A 615 -2.11 -28.77 -41.43
N LEU A 616 -2.11 -28.39 -42.70
CA LEU A 616 -3.30 -27.85 -43.33
C LEU A 616 -4.23 -28.99 -43.77
N PRO A 617 -5.55 -28.85 -43.54
CA PRO A 617 -6.52 -29.79 -44.08
C PRO A 617 -6.49 -29.78 -45.62
N PRO A 618 -7.04 -30.80 -46.28
CA PRO A 618 -7.25 -30.77 -47.72
C PRO A 618 -8.10 -29.56 -48.16
N THR A 619 -8.02 -29.20 -49.43
CA THR A 619 -8.94 -28.21 -50.01
C THR A 619 -10.39 -28.73 -49.94
N PRO A 620 -11.38 -27.82 -49.86
CA PRO A 620 -12.78 -28.22 -49.88
C PRO A 620 -13.07 -29.09 -51.11
N PRO A 621 -13.78 -30.23 -50.95
CA PRO A 621 -14.02 -31.17 -52.04
C PRO A 621 -14.91 -30.55 -53.12
N VAL A 622 -14.54 -30.74 -54.39
CA VAL A 622 -15.26 -30.25 -55.56
C VAL A 622 -15.82 -31.43 -56.35
N ALA A 623 -17.06 -31.31 -56.83
CA ALA A 623 -17.67 -32.35 -57.67
C ALA A 623 -17.11 -32.32 -59.10
N THR A 624 -16.45 -33.41 -59.50
CA THR A 624 -15.90 -33.61 -60.86
C THR A 624 -16.89 -34.30 -61.80
N ALA A 625 -17.76 -35.15 -61.27
CA ALA A 625 -18.84 -35.78 -62.02
C ALA A 625 -20.12 -35.83 -61.19
N LYS A 626 -21.26 -35.65 -61.85
CA LYS A 626 -22.59 -35.63 -61.22
C LYS A 626 -23.52 -36.59 -61.95
N THR A 627 -24.23 -37.42 -61.19
CA THR A 627 -25.34 -38.24 -61.69
C THR A 627 -26.61 -37.93 -60.90
N SER A 628 -27.72 -38.61 -61.20
CA SER A 628 -28.96 -38.46 -60.43
C SER A 628 -28.89 -39.09 -59.03
N TYR A 629 -27.92 -39.97 -58.75
CA TYR A 629 -27.83 -40.72 -57.48
C TYR A 629 -26.41 -40.83 -56.90
N SER A 630 -25.42 -40.26 -57.56
CA SER A 630 -24.03 -40.27 -57.11
C SER A 630 -23.29 -39.00 -57.50
N LEU A 631 -22.33 -38.63 -56.66
CA LEU A 631 -21.40 -37.53 -56.90
C LEU A 631 -19.97 -38.04 -56.80
N THR A 632 -19.14 -37.72 -57.79
CA THR A 632 -17.70 -37.94 -57.72
C THR A 632 -17.05 -36.67 -57.24
N LEU A 633 -16.39 -36.74 -56.08
CA LEU A 633 -15.70 -35.63 -55.43
C LEU A 633 -14.19 -35.78 -55.64
N ALA A 634 -13.50 -34.66 -55.78
CA ALA A 634 -12.04 -34.60 -55.76
C ALA A 634 -11.58 -33.41 -54.90
N TRP A 635 -10.42 -33.57 -54.26
CA TRP A 635 -9.78 -32.54 -53.45
C TRP A 635 -8.26 -32.55 -53.70
N SER A 636 -7.58 -31.50 -53.26
CA SER A 636 -6.13 -31.35 -53.38
C SER A 636 -5.52 -31.04 -52.01
N ASP A 637 -4.24 -31.36 -51.86
CA ASP A 637 -3.49 -30.97 -50.66
C ASP A 637 -3.12 -29.49 -50.76
N GLN A 638 -3.32 -28.76 -49.67
CA GLN A 638 -2.82 -27.38 -49.57
C GLN A 638 -1.29 -27.38 -49.47
N ALA A 639 -0.66 -26.34 -50.01
CA ALA A 639 0.77 -26.15 -49.86
C ALA A 639 1.09 -25.79 -48.39
N ASP A 640 1.52 -26.77 -47.61
CA ASP A 640 2.00 -26.55 -46.24
C ASP A 640 3.53 -26.58 -46.17
N VAL A 641 4.09 -25.99 -45.10
CA VAL A 641 5.54 -25.91 -44.89
C VAL A 641 6.16 -27.32 -44.67
N ASN A 642 5.34 -28.31 -44.28
CA ASN A 642 5.75 -29.66 -43.92
C ASN A 642 5.53 -30.72 -45.02
N ASN A 643 5.11 -30.31 -46.21
CA ASN A 643 4.64 -31.19 -47.30
C ASN A 643 5.68 -32.23 -47.78
N GLN A 644 6.95 -32.09 -47.38
CA GLN A 644 8.03 -33.01 -47.73
C GLN A 644 8.29 -34.11 -46.70
N HIS A 645 7.79 -34.00 -45.46
CA HIS A 645 8.18 -34.90 -44.36
C HIS A 645 7.14 -35.97 -44.00
N ASP A 646 5.84 -35.65 -44.03
CA ASP A 646 4.79 -36.59 -43.60
C ASP A 646 3.71 -36.74 -44.69
N GLN A 647 3.58 -37.94 -45.28
CA GLN A 647 2.58 -38.23 -46.30
C GLN A 647 1.18 -38.43 -45.67
N LYS A 648 0.16 -37.80 -46.26
CA LYS A 648 -1.26 -38.03 -45.95
C LYS A 648 -1.67 -39.40 -46.54
N GLU A 649 -2.00 -40.37 -45.69
CA GLU A 649 -2.21 -41.77 -46.10
C GLU A 649 -3.67 -42.08 -46.44
N TYR A 650 -4.61 -41.57 -45.66
CA TYR A 650 -6.05 -41.83 -45.81
C TYR A 650 -6.84 -40.54 -45.60
N PHE A 651 -8.00 -40.44 -46.22
CA PHE A 651 -8.92 -39.32 -46.07
C PHE A 651 -10.27 -39.79 -45.54
N GLU A 652 -10.85 -38.98 -44.68
CA GLU A 652 -12.20 -39.17 -44.15
C GLU A 652 -13.12 -38.09 -44.72
N VAL A 653 -14.20 -38.52 -45.36
CA VAL A 653 -15.15 -37.67 -46.06
C VAL A 653 -16.48 -37.70 -45.33
N HIS A 654 -17.02 -36.52 -45.02
CA HIS A 654 -18.36 -36.37 -44.45
C HIS A 654 -19.30 -35.68 -45.44
N ILE A 655 -20.58 -36.02 -45.35
CA ILE A 655 -21.66 -35.41 -46.12
C ILE A 655 -22.71 -34.81 -45.18
N CYS A 656 -23.20 -33.63 -45.54
CA CYS A 656 -24.36 -32.98 -44.95
C CYS A 656 -25.42 -32.77 -46.04
N ALA A 657 -26.65 -33.25 -45.81
CA ALA A 657 -27.78 -33.00 -46.70
C ALA A 657 -28.38 -31.63 -46.41
N LEU A 658 -28.70 -30.87 -47.46
CA LEU A 658 -29.28 -29.53 -47.38
C LEU A 658 -30.72 -29.53 -47.90
N PRO A 659 -31.70 -30.03 -47.12
CA PRO A 659 -33.09 -30.16 -47.59
C PRO A 659 -33.79 -28.80 -47.79
N ALA A 660 -33.33 -27.75 -47.11
CA ALA A 660 -33.95 -26.42 -47.13
C ALA A 660 -33.20 -25.40 -48.01
N TYR A 661 -32.15 -25.81 -48.73
CA TYR A 661 -31.33 -24.88 -49.51
C TYR A 661 -31.98 -24.52 -50.85
N SER A 662 -32.18 -23.21 -51.05
CA SER A 662 -32.71 -22.60 -52.26
C SER A 662 -31.66 -21.63 -52.82
N PRO A 663 -31.16 -21.80 -54.06
CA PRO A 663 -30.17 -20.91 -54.65
C PRO A 663 -30.69 -19.49 -54.96
N HIS A 664 -31.99 -19.24 -54.80
CA HIS A 664 -32.63 -17.95 -55.11
C HIS A 664 -32.93 -17.08 -53.87
N ASP A 665 -32.76 -17.61 -52.66
CA ASP A 665 -33.03 -16.85 -51.43
C ASP A 665 -31.78 -16.04 -51.01
N LEU A 666 -31.79 -14.74 -51.35
CA LEU A 666 -30.77 -13.75 -50.97
C LEU A 666 -30.60 -13.55 -49.44
N LEU A 667 -31.45 -14.16 -48.62
CA LEU A 667 -31.43 -14.07 -47.15
C LEU A 667 -30.61 -15.19 -46.48
N CYS A 668 -30.17 -16.20 -47.23
CA CYS A 668 -29.55 -17.41 -46.69
C CYS A 668 -28.05 -17.48 -47.02
N SER A 669 -27.27 -16.44 -46.69
CA SER A 669 -25.84 -16.38 -46.98
C SER A 669 -24.97 -17.29 -46.09
N THR A 670 -25.53 -17.87 -45.04
CA THR A 670 -24.82 -18.80 -44.14
C THR A 670 -25.73 -19.98 -43.79
N VAL A 671 -25.75 -21.02 -44.63
CA VAL A 671 -26.37 -22.29 -44.26
C VAL A 671 -25.38 -23.04 -43.36
N THR A 672 -25.69 -23.17 -42.08
CA THR A 672 -24.86 -23.93 -41.14
C THR A 672 -25.19 -25.42 -41.25
N CYS A 673 -24.19 -26.23 -41.60
CA CYS A 673 -24.31 -27.67 -41.69
C CYS A 673 -24.13 -28.29 -40.30
N ASP A 674 -25.23 -28.52 -39.57
CA ASP A 674 -25.13 -28.99 -38.18
C ASP A 674 -25.03 -30.52 -38.06
N VAL A 675 -25.48 -31.28 -39.08
CA VAL A 675 -25.52 -32.75 -39.05
C VAL A 675 -24.65 -33.34 -40.16
N TRP A 676 -23.47 -33.81 -39.77
CA TRP A 676 -22.52 -34.47 -40.67
C TRP A 676 -22.60 -35.99 -40.52
N THR A 677 -22.70 -36.68 -41.66
CA THR A 677 -22.68 -38.15 -41.72
C THR A 677 -21.39 -38.61 -42.39
N LEU A 678 -20.80 -39.68 -41.85
CA LEU A 678 -19.60 -40.28 -42.41
C LEU A 678 -19.93 -40.99 -43.73
N VAL A 679 -19.20 -40.66 -44.80
CA VAL A 679 -19.31 -41.35 -46.09
C VAL A 679 -18.30 -42.49 -46.15
N ASP A 680 -17.04 -42.17 -45.89
CA ASP A 680 -15.91 -43.10 -45.93
C ASP A 680 -14.80 -42.55 -45.04
N ASP A 681 -14.17 -43.40 -44.23
CA ASP A 681 -13.09 -43.06 -43.30
C ASP A 681 -11.70 -43.48 -43.78
N ARG A 682 -11.59 -44.19 -44.92
CA ARG A 682 -10.31 -44.73 -45.42
C ARG A 682 -10.11 -44.56 -46.93
N VAL A 683 -10.46 -43.39 -47.47
CA VAL A 683 -10.21 -43.09 -48.88
C VAL A 683 -8.70 -42.91 -49.08
N ALA A 684 -8.05 -43.80 -49.85
CA ALA A 684 -6.61 -43.68 -50.17
C ALA A 684 -6.34 -42.70 -51.34
N ALA A 685 -7.33 -42.48 -52.20
CA ALA A 685 -7.24 -41.57 -53.34
C ALA A 685 -7.72 -40.16 -52.97
N ARG A 686 -7.29 -39.15 -53.74
CA ARG A 686 -7.76 -37.76 -53.63
C ARG A 686 -9.12 -37.53 -54.28
N SER A 687 -9.88 -38.60 -54.43
CA SER A 687 -11.20 -38.61 -55.05
C SER A 687 -12.01 -39.78 -54.49
N CYS A 688 -13.30 -39.54 -54.26
CA CYS A 688 -14.23 -40.55 -53.81
C CYS A 688 -15.57 -40.42 -54.57
N VAL A 689 -16.22 -41.56 -54.83
CA VAL A 689 -17.58 -41.59 -55.36
C VAL A 689 -18.53 -41.81 -54.20
N VAL A 690 -19.46 -40.87 -54.01
CA VAL A 690 -20.50 -40.96 -52.98
C VAL A 690 -21.77 -41.52 -53.63
N PRO A 691 -22.16 -42.78 -53.35
CA PRO A 691 -23.37 -43.39 -53.91
C PRO A 691 -24.62 -43.10 -53.06
N ASN A 692 -25.79 -43.54 -53.56
CA ASN A 692 -27.07 -43.53 -52.83
C ASN A 692 -27.62 -42.15 -52.43
N LEU A 693 -27.36 -41.14 -53.25
CA LEU A 693 -27.90 -39.79 -53.06
C LEU A 693 -29.30 -39.66 -53.66
N SER A 694 -30.11 -38.73 -53.15
CA SER A 694 -31.40 -38.39 -53.76
C SER A 694 -31.20 -37.45 -54.95
N ALA A 695 -32.04 -37.62 -55.98
CA ALA A 695 -32.02 -36.77 -57.16
C ALA A 695 -32.56 -35.37 -56.85
N LEU A 696 -32.00 -34.34 -57.49
CA LEU A 696 -32.30 -32.91 -57.28
C LEU A 696 -32.07 -32.38 -55.85
N ALA A 697 -31.32 -33.11 -55.01
CA ALA A 697 -31.00 -32.67 -53.66
C ALA A 697 -29.65 -31.97 -53.59
N TRP A 698 -29.52 -31.07 -52.62
CA TRP A 698 -28.30 -30.31 -52.34
C TRP A 698 -27.51 -30.94 -51.18
N TYR A 699 -26.19 -30.95 -51.31
CA TYR A 699 -25.28 -31.51 -50.33
C TYR A 699 -24.06 -30.63 -50.14
N CYS A 700 -23.53 -30.61 -48.92
CA CYS A 700 -22.20 -30.10 -48.59
C CYS A 700 -21.30 -31.24 -48.14
N PHE A 701 -20.01 -31.10 -48.39
CA PHE A 701 -19.00 -32.08 -48.10
C PHE A 701 -17.81 -31.44 -47.41
N ARG A 702 -17.17 -32.17 -46.50
CA ARG A 702 -15.89 -31.77 -45.89
C ARG A 702 -14.99 -32.99 -45.77
N VAL A 703 -13.68 -32.77 -45.83
CA VAL A 703 -12.67 -33.84 -45.82
C VAL A 703 -11.59 -33.53 -44.81
N ARG A 704 -11.13 -34.54 -44.08
CA ARG A 704 -9.88 -34.46 -43.29
C ARG A 704 -8.91 -35.57 -43.70
N ALA A 705 -7.63 -35.36 -43.45
CA ALA A 705 -6.58 -36.30 -43.80
C ALA A 705 -5.97 -36.96 -42.55
N TRP A 706 -5.54 -38.21 -42.67
CA TRP A 706 -4.73 -38.89 -41.68
C TRP A 706 -3.25 -38.72 -41.99
N VAL A 707 -2.50 -38.14 -41.05
CA VAL A 707 -1.06 -37.94 -41.14
C VAL A 707 -0.35 -39.02 -40.31
N ARG A 708 0.55 -39.77 -40.95
CA ARG A 708 1.28 -40.87 -40.33
C ARG A 708 1.99 -40.41 -39.05
N HIS A 709 1.87 -41.18 -37.98
CA HIS A 709 2.45 -40.90 -36.65
C HIS A 709 1.95 -39.63 -35.92
N ARG A 710 1.03 -38.85 -36.50
CA ARG A 710 0.52 -37.61 -35.89
C ARG A 710 -1.00 -37.51 -35.78
N GLY A 711 -1.75 -38.33 -36.51
CA GLY A 711 -3.20 -38.47 -36.37
C GLY A 711 -3.99 -37.68 -37.43
N TRP A 712 -5.26 -37.42 -37.15
CA TRP A 712 -6.17 -36.70 -38.05
C TRP A 712 -5.86 -35.20 -38.11
N THR A 713 -5.92 -34.62 -39.31
CA THR A 713 -6.01 -33.17 -39.48
C THR A 713 -7.39 -32.66 -39.06
N GLU A 714 -7.51 -31.34 -38.98
CA GLU A 714 -8.82 -30.68 -38.97
C GLU A 714 -9.59 -30.98 -40.26
N PHE A 715 -10.89 -30.71 -40.24
CA PHE A 715 -11.71 -30.78 -41.45
C PHE A 715 -11.37 -29.60 -42.37
N SER A 716 -11.47 -29.83 -43.68
CA SER A 716 -11.50 -28.76 -44.67
C SER A 716 -12.67 -27.83 -44.39
N ASP A 717 -12.60 -26.63 -44.96
CA ASP A 717 -13.79 -25.80 -45.14
C ASP A 717 -14.90 -26.60 -45.86
N GLU A 718 -16.15 -26.22 -45.61
CA GLU A 718 -17.31 -26.83 -46.25
C GLU A 718 -17.26 -26.57 -47.77
N SER A 719 -17.54 -27.59 -48.57
CA SER A 719 -17.71 -27.40 -50.01
C SER A 719 -18.88 -26.46 -50.28
N ALA A 720 -18.84 -25.73 -51.39
CA ALA A 720 -20.04 -25.07 -51.89
C ALA A 720 -21.19 -26.10 -52.05
N PRO A 721 -22.46 -25.71 -51.86
CA PRO A 721 -23.61 -26.59 -52.04
C PRO A 721 -23.59 -27.22 -53.44
N ILE A 722 -23.59 -28.56 -53.50
CA ILE A 722 -23.56 -29.33 -54.74
C ILE A 722 -24.91 -30.03 -54.93
N GLN A 723 -25.56 -29.79 -56.06
CA GLN A 723 -26.80 -30.47 -56.43
C GLN A 723 -26.55 -31.73 -57.28
N THR A 724 -27.31 -32.80 -57.02
CA THR A 724 -27.43 -33.97 -57.90
C THR A 724 -28.32 -33.68 -59.12
N LEU A 725 -28.13 -34.42 -60.22
CA LEU A 725 -28.90 -34.20 -61.44
C LEU A 725 -30.36 -34.68 -61.31
N ARG A 726 -31.24 -34.13 -62.15
CA ARG A 726 -32.60 -34.65 -62.32
C ARG A 726 -32.56 -36.09 -62.81
N ARG A 727 -33.55 -36.91 -62.39
CA ARG A 727 -33.75 -38.23 -63.00
C ARG A 727 -34.06 -38.02 -64.49
N MET A 728 -33.21 -38.56 -65.36
CA MET A 728 -33.52 -38.64 -66.79
C MET A 728 -34.66 -39.62 -67.03
#